data_AF-A0A8H6H1C7-F1
#
_entry.id   AF-A0A8H6H1C7-F1
#
_cell.length_a   1.000
_cell.length_b   1.000
_cell.length_c   1.000
_cell.angle_alpha   90.00
_cell.angle_beta   90.00
_cell.angle_gamma   90.00
#
_symmetry.space_group_name_H-M   'P 1'
#
loop_
_entity.id
_entity.type
_entity.pdbx_description
1 polymer ?
#
loop_
_entity_poly.entity_id
_entity_poly.type
_entity_poly.pdbx_seq_one_letter_code
_entity_poly.pdbx_strand_id
1 'polypeptide(L)'
;MKILNSISRRIRRLPSAFSSSAIHRTHYTGSLLFNLASFILPALYGTLSKLWVANIDSSMVVLTDAYTYMNTASEAVNEGLPRAAWVIIGDKASRSLGKRLQLTHTLIAFQSVIGLILSIVFLAAASSFAKNFVPEEVRDASLTYVRIASFTVFSGALETAVATATRALDKPDIPLAISTVKFAVNIILDFLLISKFHVGSFTPTVNMQGTIQLVCNLVAAFAGLIYFLWSNTWSFKRHTSHDPQEKLRPSFDALKVLLRPGLIFFTESAVRNALYLWLVSTIVALGAVYATAWGVFNTIRWGLIMVPVQALEATALQFIGHNWGDWRRRVDISTRKPQASLKDLRGIVRPAFRSLVIALVFEVPIAIFLTLFGAKPFASYISVSEEVAEVTAYMWRNGFPKQLNGDLVWEGDSVGQTYDWTYKLSEDQLGEIDQALQHFKGLGLSLGHLTTETFPLPNLHSELRKLSDELHKGHGFFVIRGVNVDNYTREENAIIYVGISSHIASQRGRQDSKFNGKPADVVLTHVKDLSAGQDKSAIGSPAYTTDRQVFHTDSGDIVSLFCLQTALEGGASRIASTWRVYNELARTRPDLIHTLSQNWNVENFANPNKKFTTRPLLYHQKATDTLPERVALQYARRYFVGFGALPRSHDIPPITEAQAEALDALHFLGDKLSVSTNFAKGDMQFINNLAVLRKSE
;
A
#
# COMPACT_ATOMS: atom_id res chain seq x y z
N MET A 1 9.70 6.11 58.42
CA MET A 1 8.21 6.06 58.56
C MET A 1 7.57 7.38 59.04
N LYS A 2 8.13 8.09 60.05
CA LYS A 2 7.59 9.40 60.51
C LYS A 2 7.71 10.55 59.48
N ILE A 3 8.75 10.53 58.64
CA ILE A 3 8.98 11.54 57.57
C ILE A 3 7.96 11.41 56.42
N LEU A 4 7.66 10.19 55.96
CA LEU A 4 6.63 9.91 54.95
C LEU A 4 5.21 10.27 55.44
N ASN A 5 4.92 10.06 56.72
CA ASN A 5 3.65 10.51 57.33
C ASN A 5 3.58 12.03 57.50
N SER A 6 4.71 12.72 57.71
CA SER A 6 4.80 14.18 57.75
C SER A 6 4.58 14.80 56.37
N ILE A 7 5.16 14.22 55.32
CA ILE A 7 4.95 14.62 53.92
C ILE A 7 3.49 14.38 53.49
N SER A 8 2.91 13.23 53.85
CA SER A 8 1.49 12.92 53.60
C SER A 8 0.52 13.89 54.32
N ARG A 9 0.84 14.31 55.55
CA ARG A 9 0.05 15.32 56.29
C ARG A 9 0.24 16.74 55.74
N ARG A 10 1.42 17.10 55.21
CA ARG A 10 1.66 18.39 54.54
C ARG A 10 0.98 18.48 53.17
N ILE A 11 0.93 17.39 52.40
CA ILE A 11 0.20 17.34 51.12
C ILE A 11 -1.32 17.46 51.33
N ARG A 12 -1.86 16.90 52.44
CA ARG A 12 -3.29 17.08 52.83
C ARG A 12 -3.63 18.48 53.37
N ARG A 13 -2.63 19.33 53.66
CA ARG A 13 -2.79 20.71 54.14
C ARG A 13 -2.40 21.76 53.10
N LEU A 14 -2.28 21.38 51.83
CA LEU A 14 -2.30 22.37 50.74
C LEU A 14 -3.72 22.95 50.64
N PRO A 15 -3.88 24.28 50.63
CA PRO A 15 -5.19 24.90 50.58
C PRO A 15 -5.98 24.41 49.36
N SER A 16 -7.29 24.36 49.52
CA SER A 16 -8.33 24.03 48.53
C SER A 16 -8.25 24.76 47.18
N ALA A 17 -7.29 25.68 47.00
CA ALA A 17 -7.04 26.47 45.81
C ALA A 17 -6.59 25.67 44.57
N PHE A 18 -6.06 24.45 44.71
CA PHE A 18 -5.73 23.59 43.55
C PHE A 18 -6.88 22.67 43.11
N SER A 19 -7.91 22.48 43.93
CA SER A 19 -9.07 21.66 43.55
C SER A 19 -10.02 22.40 42.58
N SER A 20 -9.93 23.73 42.54
CA SER A 20 -10.66 24.63 41.64
C SER A 20 -9.91 24.94 40.33
N SER A 21 -8.73 24.36 40.10
CA SER A 21 -7.97 24.55 38.87
C SER A 21 -8.62 23.77 37.71
N ALA A 22 -8.81 24.44 36.56
CA ALA A 22 -9.29 23.81 35.32
C ALA A 22 -8.36 22.68 34.80
N ILE A 23 -7.15 22.56 35.36
CA ILE A 23 -6.14 21.54 35.02
C ILE A 23 -6.24 20.31 35.95
N HIS A 24 -7.08 20.37 36.99
CA HIS A 24 -7.25 19.24 37.90
C HIS A 24 -7.89 18.02 37.20
N ARG A 25 -7.42 16.81 37.52
CA ARG A 25 -7.82 15.53 36.87
C ARG A 25 -9.32 15.19 36.88
N THR A 26 -10.11 15.89 37.70
CA THR A 26 -11.57 15.73 37.79
C THR A 26 -12.32 16.54 36.74
N HIS A 27 -11.65 17.47 36.05
CA HIS A 27 -12.20 18.26 34.95
C HIS A 27 -11.78 17.66 33.60
N TYR A 28 -12.61 17.85 32.58
CA TYR A 28 -12.39 17.29 31.24
C TYR A 28 -11.03 17.68 30.65
N THR A 29 -10.65 18.96 30.75
CA THR A 29 -9.36 19.49 30.26
C THR A 29 -8.17 18.91 31.02
N GLY A 30 -8.26 18.80 32.35
CA GLY A 30 -7.23 18.16 33.15
C GLY A 30 -7.06 16.68 32.80
N SER A 31 -8.15 15.91 32.75
CA SER A 31 -8.10 14.49 32.36
C SER A 31 -7.54 14.29 30.95
N LEU A 32 -7.90 15.16 29.99
CA LEU A 32 -7.36 15.13 28.63
C LEU A 32 -5.83 15.28 28.62
N LEU A 33 -5.27 16.19 29.40
CA LEU A 33 -3.81 16.37 29.49
C LEU A 33 -3.10 15.14 30.06
N PHE A 34 -3.67 14.52 31.10
CA PHE A 34 -3.15 13.26 31.66
C PHE A 34 -3.21 12.12 30.64
N ASN A 35 -4.32 11.99 29.91
CA ASN A 35 -4.46 10.96 28.89
C ASN A 35 -3.51 11.21 27.71
N LEU A 36 -3.38 12.45 27.24
CA LEU A 36 -2.44 12.81 26.17
C LEU A 36 -1.00 12.46 26.55
N ALA A 37 -0.58 12.79 27.77
CA ALA A 37 0.74 12.41 28.28
C ALA A 37 0.90 10.87 28.40
N SER A 38 -0.15 10.15 28.79
CA SER A 38 -0.13 8.69 28.89
C SER A 38 -0.02 8.00 27.52
N PHE A 39 -0.58 8.57 26.46
CA PHE A 39 -0.54 7.99 25.10
C PHE A 39 0.66 8.46 24.26
N ILE A 40 1.18 9.67 24.48
CA ILE A 40 2.32 10.17 23.69
C ILE A 40 3.61 9.39 23.97
N LEU A 41 3.87 9.01 25.22
CA LEU A 41 5.12 8.36 25.60
C LEU A 41 5.30 6.98 24.93
N PRO A 42 4.30 6.06 24.95
CA PRO A 42 4.41 4.80 24.22
C PRO A 42 4.49 4.99 22.70
N ALA A 43 3.81 5.98 22.14
CA ALA A 43 3.82 6.25 20.70
C ALA A 43 5.19 6.76 20.19
N LEU A 44 5.82 7.66 20.95
CA LEU A 44 7.20 8.09 20.68
C LEU A 44 8.16 6.91 20.71
N TYR A 45 8.00 6.02 21.70
CA TYR A 45 8.82 4.82 21.79
C TYR A 45 8.60 3.85 20.62
N GLY A 46 7.35 3.62 20.22
CA GLY A 46 7.04 2.75 19.08
C GLY A 46 7.74 3.20 17.79
N THR A 47 7.82 4.51 17.56
CA THR A 47 8.58 5.10 16.44
C THR A 47 10.08 4.84 16.59
N LEU A 48 10.62 5.05 17.79
CA LEU A 48 12.04 4.86 18.07
C LEU A 48 12.49 3.39 17.95
N SER A 49 11.67 2.45 18.41
CA SER A 49 11.91 1.01 18.30
C SER A 49 12.10 0.57 16.84
N LYS A 50 11.26 1.06 15.91
CA LYS A 50 11.43 0.78 14.47
C LYS A 50 12.73 1.34 13.92
N LEU A 51 13.10 2.56 14.30
CA LEU A 51 14.38 3.16 13.92
C LEU A 51 15.58 2.34 14.42
N TRP A 52 15.51 1.81 15.65
CA TRP A 52 16.56 0.94 16.16
C TRP A 52 16.69 -0.33 15.33
N VAL A 53 15.57 -1.01 15.03
CA VAL A 53 15.60 -2.21 14.19
C VAL A 53 16.11 -1.90 12.78
N ALA A 54 15.69 -0.79 12.17
CA ALA A 54 16.17 -0.38 10.86
C ALA A 54 17.69 -0.12 10.82
N ASN A 55 18.26 0.39 11.92
CA ASN A 55 19.72 0.58 12.05
C ASN A 55 20.48 -0.74 12.28
N ILE A 56 19.83 -1.78 12.82
CA ILE A 56 20.42 -3.11 12.97
C ILE A 56 20.36 -3.84 11.62
N ASP A 57 19.15 -3.96 11.06
CA ASP A 57 18.87 -4.61 9.78
C ASP A 57 17.54 -4.09 9.22
N SER A 58 17.60 -3.35 8.10
CA SER A 58 16.43 -2.76 7.46
C SER A 58 15.47 -3.80 6.88
N SER A 59 15.94 -5.00 6.53
CA SER A 59 15.08 -6.09 6.05
C SER A 59 14.21 -6.70 7.16
N MET A 60 14.64 -6.53 8.42
CA MET A 60 13.97 -7.10 9.59
C MET A 60 13.00 -6.12 10.25
N VAL A 61 12.83 -4.90 9.73
CA VAL A 61 11.90 -3.90 10.27
C VAL A 61 10.47 -4.44 10.33
N VAL A 62 10.07 -5.24 9.35
CA VAL A 62 8.75 -5.90 9.29
C VAL A 62 8.48 -6.79 10.53
N LEU A 63 9.52 -7.28 11.21
CA LEU A 63 9.34 -8.11 12.41
C LEU A 63 8.76 -7.33 13.58
N THR A 64 9.00 -6.02 13.65
CA THR A 64 8.38 -5.16 14.68
C THR A 64 6.86 -5.15 14.58
N ASP A 65 6.31 -5.41 13.39
CA ASP A 65 4.87 -5.48 13.18
C ASP A 65 4.24 -6.81 13.60
N ALA A 66 5.04 -7.88 13.76
CA ALA A 66 4.56 -9.14 14.35
C ALA A 66 4.01 -8.91 15.76
N TYR A 67 4.67 -8.06 16.55
CA TYR A 67 4.18 -7.60 17.85
C TYR A 67 2.84 -6.87 17.73
N THR A 68 2.70 -5.98 16.73
CA THR A 68 1.46 -5.22 16.49
C THR A 68 0.30 -6.15 16.16
N TYR A 69 0.53 -7.15 15.30
CA TYR A 69 -0.51 -8.10 14.89
C TYR A 69 -0.93 -9.04 16.03
N MET A 70 0.00 -9.52 16.87
CA MET A 70 -0.34 -10.27 18.08
C MET A 70 -1.17 -9.44 19.06
N ASN A 71 -0.80 -8.18 19.26
CA ASN A 71 -1.58 -7.28 20.12
C ASN A 71 -2.97 -7.03 19.54
N THR A 72 -3.09 -6.84 18.23
CA THR A 72 -4.38 -6.68 17.54
C THR A 72 -5.26 -7.92 17.71
N ALA A 73 -4.69 -9.12 17.61
CA ALA A 73 -5.41 -10.34 17.89
C ALA A 73 -5.86 -10.43 19.37
N SER A 74 -5.00 -10.02 20.30
CA SER A 74 -5.35 -9.97 21.73
C SER A 74 -6.32 -8.85 22.10
N GLU A 75 -6.43 -7.82 21.26
CA GLU A 75 -7.24 -6.63 21.50
C GLU A 75 -8.72 -6.98 21.61
N ALA A 76 -9.19 -8.01 20.90
CA ALA A 76 -10.55 -8.53 21.05
C ALA A 76 -10.88 -8.85 22.52
N VAL A 77 -9.94 -9.47 23.23
CA VAL A 77 -10.07 -9.78 24.66
C VAL A 77 -9.87 -8.53 25.51
N ASN A 78 -8.95 -7.64 25.12
CA ASN A 78 -8.67 -6.39 25.85
C ASN A 78 -9.79 -5.34 25.73
N GLU A 79 -10.64 -5.43 24.72
CA GLU A 79 -11.84 -4.61 24.59
C GLU A 79 -13.08 -5.26 25.21
N GLY A 80 -13.12 -6.59 25.33
CA GLY A 80 -14.24 -7.31 25.94
C GLY A 80 -14.53 -6.89 27.39
N LEU A 81 -13.77 -7.42 28.35
CA LEU A 81 -14.00 -7.15 29.77
C LEU A 81 -13.56 -5.74 30.21
N PRO A 82 -12.41 -5.20 29.77
CA PRO A 82 -11.98 -3.87 30.20
C PRO A 82 -12.91 -2.74 29.76
N ARG A 83 -13.51 -2.80 28.56
CA ARG A 83 -14.43 -1.73 28.11
C ARG A 83 -15.73 -1.69 28.91
N ALA A 84 -16.18 -2.84 29.44
CA ALA A 84 -17.28 -2.89 30.39
C ALA A 84 -16.99 -2.11 31.71
N ALA A 85 -15.72 -1.90 32.06
CA ALA A 85 -15.35 -1.14 33.26
C ALA A 85 -15.91 0.29 33.23
N TRP A 86 -15.99 0.94 32.07
CA TRP A 86 -16.49 2.31 31.96
C TRP A 86 -17.93 2.45 32.45
N VAL A 87 -18.78 1.46 32.15
CA VAL A 87 -20.21 1.48 32.53
C VAL A 87 -20.42 0.89 33.93
N ILE A 88 -19.66 -0.13 34.31
CA ILE A 88 -19.87 -0.89 35.55
C ILE A 88 -19.07 -0.30 36.73
N ILE A 89 -17.77 -0.07 36.51
CA ILE A 89 -16.85 0.48 37.52
C ILE A 89 -16.94 2.01 37.54
N GLY A 90 -17.24 2.67 36.43
CA GLY A 90 -17.47 4.12 36.39
C GLY A 90 -18.73 4.59 37.15
N ASP A 91 -19.67 3.69 37.41
CA ASP A 91 -20.94 4.00 38.08
C ASP A 91 -20.77 4.25 39.58
N LYS A 92 -20.62 5.54 39.94
CA LYS A 92 -20.56 6.02 41.34
C LYS A 92 -21.92 6.07 42.03
N ALA A 93 -23.02 6.01 41.28
CA ALA A 93 -24.35 6.20 41.82
C ALA A 93 -24.91 4.90 42.40
N SER A 94 -24.73 3.79 41.69
CA SER A 94 -25.33 2.50 42.06
C SER A 94 -24.42 1.57 42.87
N ARG A 95 -23.13 1.90 43.02
CA ARG A 95 -22.14 1.02 43.66
C ARG A 95 -21.21 1.77 44.61
N SER A 96 -20.97 1.20 45.79
CA SER A 96 -19.98 1.70 46.75
C SER A 96 -18.55 1.56 46.20
N LEU A 97 -17.62 2.32 46.78
CA LEU A 97 -16.21 2.24 46.42
C LEU A 97 -15.64 0.82 46.64
N GLY A 98 -16.02 0.13 47.72
CA GLY A 98 -15.60 -1.25 47.99
C GLY A 98 -16.04 -2.23 46.90
N LYS A 99 -17.31 -2.17 46.46
CA LYS A 99 -17.82 -3.01 45.36
C LYS A 99 -17.12 -2.69 44.03
N ARG A 100 -16.86 -1.41 43.75
CA ARG A 100 -16.12 -0.98 42.55
C ARG A 100 -14.69 -1.51 42.56
N LEU A 101 -14.00 -1.44 43.71
CA LEU A 101 -12.67 -2.02 43.87
C LEU A 101 -12.68 -3.55 43.69
N GLN A 102 -13.68 -4.25 44.23
CA GLN A 102 -13.84 -5.69 44.01
C GLN A 102 -13.96 -6.05 42.53
N LEU A 103 -14.75 -5.28 41.78
CA LEU A 103 -14.89 -5.43 40.33
C LEU A 103 -13.56 -5.16 39.60
N THR A 104 -12.81 -4.14 40.03
CA THR A 104 -11.46 -3.85 39.51
C THR A 104 -10.49 -5.01 39.76
N HIS A 105 -10.42 -5.56 40.98
CA HIS A 105 -9.58 -6.72 41.29
C HIS A 105 -9.97 -7.96 40.48
N THR A 106 -11.28 -8.17 40.32
CA THR A 106 -11.83 -9.25 39.50
C THR A 106 -11.40 -9.10 38.05
N LEU A 107 -11.60 -7.93 37.45
CA LEU A 107 -11.20 -7.62 36.08
C LEU A 107 -9.71 -7.88 35.85
N ILE A 108 -8.83 -7.33 36.71
CA ILE A 108 -7.38 -7.49 36.59
C ILE A 108 -6.99 -8.97 36.68
N ALA A 109 -7.52 -9.71 37.66
CA ALA A 109 -7.17 -11.12 37.85
C ALA A 109 -7.58 -11.99 36.65
N PHE A 110 -8.84 -11.88 36.21
CA PHE A 110 -9.34 -12.67 35.08
C PHE A 110 -8.68 -12.28 33.76
N GLN A 111 -8.47 -10.98 33.50
CA GLN A 111 -7.78 -10.53 32.29
C GLN A 111 -6.32 -11.04 32.24
N SER A 112 -5.62 -11.06 33.39
CA SER A 112 -4.25 -11.57 33.48
C SER A 112 -4.18 -13.07 33.14
N VAL A 113 -5.15 -13.86 33.62
CA VAL A 113 -5.22 -15.29 33.30
C VAL A 113 -5.47 -15.50 31.81
N ILE A 114 -6.42 -14.78 31.20
CA ILE A 114 -6.70 -14.91 29.77
C ILE A 114 -5.49 -14.47 28.94
N GLY A 115 -4.82 -13.36 29.30
CA GLY A 115 -3.61 -12.89 28.63
C GLY A 115 -2.45 -13.89 28.70
N LEU A 116 -2.32 -14.63 29.81
CA LEU A 116 -1.32 -15.68 29.95
C LEU A 116 -1.64 -16.89 29.05
N ILE A 117 -2.91 -17.31 29.02
CA ILE A 117 -3.37 -18.39 28.13
C ILE A 117 -3.10 -18.02 26.67
N LEU A 118 -3.46 -16.81 26.25
CA LEU A 118 -3.20 -16.34 24.89
C LEU A 118 -1.70 -16.30 24.55
N SER A 119 -0.86 -15.85 25.48
CA SER A 119 0.60 -15.88 25.29
C SER A 119 1.12 -17.30 24.99
N ILE A 120 0.61 -18.31 25.71
CA ILE A 120 0.97 -19.71 25.50
C ILE A 120 0.47 -20.21 24.14
N VAL A 121 -0.75 -19.81 23.74
CA VAL A 121 -1.30 -20.14 22.42
C VAL A 121 -0.45 -19.55 21.30
N PHE A 122 -0.06 -18.27 21.38
CA PHE A 122 0.83 -17.65 20.39
C PHE A 122 2.21 -18.30 20.36
N LEU A 123 2.77 -18.64 21.53
CA LEU A 123 4.04 -19.33 21.61
C LEU A 123 4.00 -20.70 20.91
N ALA A 124 2.95 -21.48 21.14
CA ALA A 124 2.74 -22.78 20.50
C ALA A 124 2.46 -22.64 19.00
N ALA A 125 1.72 -21.61 18.59
CA ALA A 125 1.34 -21.34 17.22
C ALA A 125 2.35 -20.47 16.44
N ALA A 126 3.53 -20.18 16.99
CA ALA A 126 4.47 -19.21 16.44
C ALA A 126 4.84 -19.46 14.97
N SER A 127 5.00 -20.72 14.56
CA SER A 127 5.29 -21.07 13.17
C SER A 127 4.09 -20.78 12.24
N SER A 128 2.88 -21.15 12.66
CA SER A 128 1.67 -20.83 11.89
C SER A 128 1.40 -19.33 11.83
N PHE A 129 1.73 -18.59 12.89
CA PHE A 129 1.62 -17.15 12.92
C PHE A 129 2.61 -16.51 11.93
N ALA A 130 3.89 -16.90 11.99
CA ALA A 130 4.92 -16.39 11.10
C ALA A 130 4.60 -16.69 9.62
N LYS A 131 3.97 -17.84 9.33
CA LYS A 131 3.53 -18.18 7.97
C LYS A 131 2.58 -17.13 7.37
N ASN A 132 1.66 -16.59 8.17
CA ASN A 132 0.59 -15.71 7.70
C ASN A 132 0.91 -14.21 7.86
N PHE A 133 1.81 -13.87 8.78
CA PHE A 133 2.04 -12.48 9.20
C PHE A 133 3.50 -12.03 9.08
N VAL A 134 4.40 -12.89 8.61
CA VAL A 134 5.78 -12.55 8.30
C VAL A 134 6.08 -12.93 6.84
N PRO A 135 6.69 -12.02 6.05
CA PRO A 135 7.10 -12.31 4.67
C PRO A 135 8.00 -13.55 4.60
N GLU A 136 7.93 -14.29 3.50
CA GLU A 136 8.66 -15.55 3.32
C GLU A 136 10.18 -15.38 3.46
N GLU A 137 10.70 -14.25 2.98
CA GLU A 137 12.11 -13.90 2.90
C GLU A 137 12.80 -13.83 4.27
N VAL A 138 12.06 -13.50 5.34
CA VAL A 138 12.59 -13.33 6.70
C VAL A 138 11.95 -14.27 7.73
N ARG A 139 11.09 -15.19 7.27
CA ARG A 139 10.25 -16.02 8.14
C ARG A 139 11.07 -16.88 9.09
N ASP A 140 12.09 -17.58 8.61
CA ASP A 140 12.88 -18.51 9.43
C ASP A 140 13.70 -17.78 10.49
N ALA A 141 14.27 -16.62 10.13
CA ALA A 141 15.00 -15.75 11.05
C ALA A 141 14.09 -15.13 12.13
N SER A 142 12.79 -15.00 11.85
CA SER A 142 11.81 -14.34 12.73
C SER A 142 11.26 -15.21 13.87
N LEU A 143 11.37 -16.54 13.79
CA LEU A 143 10.65 -17.44 14.72
C LEU A 143 11.02 -17.21 16.18
N THR A 144 12.29 -16.92 16.47
CA THR A 144 12.74 -16.59 17.82
C THR A 144 12.12 -15.29 18.30
N TYR A 145 12.07 -14.26 17.46
CA TYR A 145 11.45 -12.98 17.76
C TYR A 145 9.95 -13.14 18.05
N VAL A 146 9.22 -13.87 17.19
CA VAL A 146 7.79 -14.17 17.35
C VAL A 146 7.51 -14.88 18.68
N ARG A 147 8.35 -15.85 19.07
CA ARG A 147 8.22 -16.55 20.36
C ARG A 147 8.44 -15.62 21.56
N ILE A 148 9.43 -14.73 21.49
CA ILE A 148 9.67 -13.71 22.54
C ILE A 148 8.48 -12.74 22.61
N ALA A 149 8.03 -12.24 21.46
CA ALA A 149 6.92 -11.30 21.36
C ALA A 149 5.59 -11.89 21.86
N SER A 150 5.40 -13.21 21.80
CA SER A 150 4.18 -13.89 22.27
C SER A 150 3.85 -13.58 23.73
N PHE A 151 4.85 -13.46 24.61
CA PHE A 151 4.63 -13.12 26.02
C PHE A 151 4.29 -11.64 26.28
N THR A 152 4.43 -10.78 25.27
CA THR A 152 3.99 -9.39 25.39
C THR A 152 2.46 -9.26 25.45
N VAL A 153 1.74 -10.28 24.97
CA VAL A 153 0.27 -10.37 25.06
C VAL A 153 -0.19 -10.39 26.52
N PHE A 154 0.52 -11.12 27.39
CA PHE A 154 0.21 -11.16 28.82
C PHE A 154 0.40 -9.79 29.49
N SER A 155 1.54 -9.14 29.26
CA SER A 155 1.79 -7.81 29.84
C SER A 155 0.84 -6.75 29.30
N GLY A 156 0.51 -6.78 28.01
CA GLY A 156 -0.49 -5.91 27.39
C GLY A 156 -1.90 -6.10 27.98
N ALA A 157 -2.31 -7.34 28.24
CA ALA A 157 -3.61 -7.64 28.86
C ALA A 157 -3.69 -7.12 30.31
N LEU A 158 -2.62 -7.31 31.10
CA LEU A 158 -2.52 -6.77 32.46
C LEU A 158 -2.51 -5.24 32.45
N GLU A 159 -1.68 -4.62 31.61
CA GLU A 159 -1.59 -3.17 31.42
C GLU A 159 -2.96 -2.58 31.07
N THR A 160 -3.67 -3.17 30.10
CA THR A 160 -4.98 -2.68 29.65
C THR A 160 -6.04 -2.80 30.75
N ALA A 161 -6.05 -3.91 31.50
CA ALA A 161 -6.98 -4.08 32.63
C ALA A 161 -6.74 -3.03 33.72
N VAL A 162 -5.49 -2.86 34.15
CA VAL A 162 -5.13 -1.89 35.19
C VAL A 162 -5.46 -0.49 34.71
N ALA A 163 -5.03 -0.10 33.50
CA ALA A 163 -5.21 1.24 32.98
C ALA A 163 -6.70 1.59 32.81
N THR A 164 -7.49 0.71 32.20
CA THR A 164 -8.91 0.98 31.95
C THR A 164 -9.71 1.02 33.25
N ALA A 165 -9.47 0.07 34.15
CA ALA A 165 -10.20 0.00 35.40
C ALA A 165 -9.87 1.16 36.34
N THR A 166 -8.61 1.62 36.36
CA THR A 166 -8.20 2.78 37.16
C THR A 166 -8.66 4.11 36.59
N ARG A 167 -8.72 4.27 35.26
CA ARG A 167 -9.39 5.42 34.64
C ARG A 167 -10.87 5.47 35.00
N ALA A 168 -11.57 4.33 35.00
CA ALA A 168 -12.96 4.24 35.46
C ALA A 168 -13.13 4.53 36.97
N LEU A 169 -12.05 4.48 37.76
CA LEU A 169 -11.99 4.89 39.17
C LEU A 169 -11.53 6.35 39.38
N ASP A 170 -11.37 7.15 38.31
CA ASP A 170 -10.80 8.51 38.35
C ASP A 170 -9.35 8.58 38.82
N LYS A 171 -8.57 7.57 38.45
CA LYS A 171 -7.14 7.50 38.74
C LYS A 171 -6.31 7.45 37.45
N PRO A 172 -6.38 8.48 36.58
CA PRO A 172 -5.58 8.53 35.35
C PRO A 172 -4.06 8.68 35.62
N ASP A 173 -3.68 8.99 36.86
CA ASP A 173 -2.30 8.97 37.36
C ASP A 173 -1.65 7.59 37.31
N ILE A 174 -2.42 6.51 37.46
CA ILE A 174 -1.89 5.14 37.38
C ILE A 174 -1.46 4.77 35.94
N PRO A 175 -2.31 4.93 34.91
CA PRO A 175 -1.89 4.77 33.52
C PRO A 175 -0.69 5.64 33.14
N LEU A 176 -0.65 6.90 33.61
CA LEU A 176 0.51 7.76 33.34
C LEU A 176 1.79 7.20 33.97
N ALA A 177 1.73 6.69 35.20
CA ALA A 177 2.87 6.05 35.84
C ALA A 177 3.35 4.81 35.05
N ILE A 178 2.41 3.98 34.55
CA ILE A 178 2.74 2.84 33.68
C ILE A 178 3.50 3.33 32.45
N SER A 179 2.94 4.28 31.69
CA SER A 179 3.56 4.82 30.48
C SER A 179 4.94 5.45 30.76
N THR A 180 5.10 6.11 31.91
CA THR A 180 6.35 6.78 32.30
C THR A 180 7.44 5.76 32.63
N VAL A 181 7.11 4.74 33.44
CA VAL A 181 8.04 3.64 33.76
C VAL A 181 8.43 2.90 32.50
N LYS A 182 7.45 2.57 31.64
CA LYS A 182 7.66 1.91 30.35
C LYS A 182 8.65 2.68 29.50
N PHE A 183 8.38 3.96 29.26
CA PHE A 183 9.23 4.84 28.45
C PHE A 183 10.63 5.01 29.03
N ALA A 184 10.74 5.27 30.34
CA ALA A 184 12.03 5.48 30.99
C ALA A 184 12.93 4.22 30.93
N VAL A 185 12.38 3.05 31.27
CA VAL A 185 13.14 1.79 31.24
C VAL A 185 13.51 1.43 29.81
N ASN A 186 12.61 1.62 28.85
CA ASN A 186 12.88 1.41 27.43
C ASN A 186 14.08 2.24 26.94
N ILE A 187 14.08 3.55 27.19
CA ILE A 187 15.16 4.44 26.76
C ILE A 187 16.50 4.05 27.41
N ILE A 188 16.49 3.70 28.70
CA ILE A 188 17.69 3.27 29.41
C ILE A 188 18.25 1.99 28.81
N LEU A 189 17.42 0.96 28.63
CA LEU A 189 17.87 -0.33 28.10
C LEU A 189 18.30 -0.24 26.64
N ASP A 190 17.57 0.48 25.80
CA ASP A 190 17.96 0.67 24.39
C ASP A 190 19.27 1.46 24.28
N PHE A 191 19.48 2.48 25.11
CA PHE A 191 20.75 3.20 25.11
C PHE A 191 21.92 2.33 25.54
N LEU A 192 21.73 1.51 26.58
CA LEU A 192 22.76 0.63 27.11
C LEU A 192 23.06 -0.58 26.21
N LEU A 193 22.09 -1.08 25.45
CA LEU A 193 22.18 -2.38 24.78
C LEU A 193 22.03 -2.35 23.26
N ILE A 194 21.42 -1.31 22.66
CA ILE A 194 21.10 -1.32 21.22
C ILE A 194 21.64 -0.11 20.48
N SER A 195 21.78 1.03 21.17
CA SER A 195 22.23 2.27 20.54
C SER A 195 23.63 2.15 19.93
N LYS A 196 23.96 3.03 18.99
CA LYS A 196 25.31 3.11 18.39
C LYS A 196 26.44 3.35 19.42
N PHE A 197 26.09 3.73 20.66
CA PHE A 197 27.01 4.02 21.75
C PHE A 197 26.81 3.07 22.95
N HIS A 198 26.25 1.88 22.72
CA HIS A 198 25.93 0.91 23.77
C HIS A 198 27.16 0.49 24.59
N VAL A 199 26.92 0.04 25.82
CA VAL A 199 27.98 -0.34 26.76
C VAL A 199 28.32 -1.82 26.58
N GLY A 200 29.47 -2.10 25.99
CA GLY A 200 29.98 -3.46 25.77
C GLY A 200 30.39 -3.72 24.31
N SER A 201 31.02 -4.87 24.04
CA SER A 201 31.57 -5.23 22.72
C SER A 201 30.71 -6.21 21.91
N PHE A 202 29.43 -6.39 22.26
CA PHE A 202 28.52 -7.29 21.56
C PHE A 202 27.79 -6.58 20.41
N THR A 203 27.31 -7.35 19.42
CA THR A 203 26.53 -6.82 18.29
C THR A 203 25.04 -6.85 18.62
N PRO A 204 24.32 -5.70 18.55
CA PRO A 204 22.88 -5.66 18.75
C PRO A 204 22.13 -6.53 17.73
N THR A 205 21.08 -7.22 18.17
CA THR A 205 20.23 -8.05 17.31
C THR A 205 18.76 -7.70 17.48
N VAL A 206 17.94 -8.05 16.48
CA VAL A 206 16.49 -7.82 16.52
C VAL A 206 15.82 -8.58 17.68
N ASN A 207 16.33 -9.77 18.02
CA ASN A 207 15.85 -10.55 19.17
C ASN A 207 16.11 -9.85 20.52
N MET A 208 17.23 -9.11 20.63
CA MET A 208 17.50 -8.30 21.82
C MET A 208 16.50 -7.16 21.95
N GLN A 209 16.14 -6.50 20.84
CA GLN A 209 15.09 -5.48 20.83
C GLN A 209 13.75 -6.05 21.30
N GLY A 210 13.34 -7.21 20.76
CA GLY A 210 12.11 -7.88 21.21
C GLY A 210 12.14 -8.26 22.69
N THR A 211 13.31 -8.65 23.21
CA THR A 211 13.49 -8.98 24.64
C THR A 211 13.36 -7.74 25.53
N ILE A 212 14.01 -6.62 25.16
CA ILE A 212 13.91 -5.36 25.89
C ILE A 212 12.44 -4.93 25.96
N GLN A 213 11.74 -4.96 24.84
CA GLN A 213 10.33 -4.60 24.76
C GLN A 213 9.46 -5.46 25.70
N LEU A 214 9.68 -6.78 25.74
CA LEU A 214 9.00 -7.67 26.67
C LEU A 214 9.27 -7.30 28.14
N VAL A 215 10.54 -7.10 28.51
CA VAL A 215 10.95 -6.74 29.86
C VAL A 215 10.31 -5.43 30.30
N CYS A 216 10.38 -4.39 29.46
CA CYS A 216 9.81 -3.09 29.75
C CYS A 216 8.29 -3.13 29.90
N ASN A 217 7.59 -3.88 29.04
CA ASN A 217 6.16 -4.08 29.15
C ASN A 217 5.78 -4.76 30.48
N LEU A 218 6.50 -5.82 30.89
CA LEU A 218 6.25 -6.51 32.15
C LEU A 218 6.52 -5.60 33.36
N VAL A 219 7.67 -4.92 33.39
CA VAL A 219 8.05 -4.00 34.48
C VAL A 219 7.00 -2.90 34.64
N ALA A 220 6.57 -2.28 33.54
CA ALA A 220 5.55 -1.24 33.57
C ALA A 220 4.19 -1.75 34.07
N ALA A 221 3.73 -2.90 33.57
CA ALA A 221 2.46 -3.49 33.97
C ALA A 221 2.44 -3.84 35.48
N PHE A 222 3.52 -4.44 36.00
CA PHE A 222 3.63 -4.75 37.43
C PHE A 222 3.79 -3.48 38.29
N ALA A 223 4.56 -2.48 37.84
CA ALA A 223 4.68 -1.21 38.55
C ALA A 223 3.31 -0.52 38.69
N GLY A 224 2.50 -0.52 37.61
CA GLY A 224 1.13 -0.02 37.62
C GLY A 224 0.23 -0.76 38.60
N LEU A 225 0.30 -2.10 38.59
CA LEU A 225 -0.47 -2.94 39.51
C LEU A 225 -0.10 -2.66 40.98
N ILE A 226 1.20 -2.60 41.29
CA ILE A 226 1.70 -2.29 42.64
C ILE A 226 1.23 -0.91 43.07
N TYR A 227 1.34 0.10 42.19
CA TYR A 227 0.90 1.45 42.49
C TYR A 227 -0.61 1.52 42.73
N PHE A 228 -1.43 0.81 41.95
CA PHE A 228 -2.86 0.68 42.17
C PHE A 228 -3.19 0.04 43.53
N LEU A 229 -2.57 -1.10 43.84
CA LEU A 229 -2.80 -1.82 45.10
C LEU A 229 -2.44 -0.96 46.31
N TRP A 230 -1.30 -0.27 46.26
CA TRP A 230 -0.85 0.63 47.32
C TRP A 230 -1.77 1.84 47.50
N SER A 231 -2.06 2.56 46.42
CA SER A 231 -2.77 3.85 46.48
C SER A 231 -4.27 3.72 46.73
N ASN A 232 -4.92 2.65 46.26
CA ASN A 232 -6.37 2.50 46.37
C ASN A 232 -6.77 1.35 47.30
N THR A 233 -6.17 0.17 47.14
CA THR A 233 -6.62 -1.02 47.88
C THR A 233 -6.16 -0.98 49.34
N TRP A 234 -4.88 -0.74 49.58
CA TRP A 234 -4.33 -0.68 50.93
C TRP A 234 -4.74 0.60 51.67
N SER A 235 -4.84 1.73 50.95
CA SER A 235 -5.38 2.97 51.53
C SER A 235 -6.84 2.82 51.95
N PHE A 236 -7.68 2.14 51.15
CA PHE A 236 -9.09 1.90 51.51
C PHE A 236 -9.22 1.02 52.76
N LYS A 237 -8.44 -0.07 52.86
CA LYS A 237 -8.41 -0.94 54.05
C LYS A 237 -7.94 -0.23 55.32
N ARG A 238 -7.11 0.81 55.21
CA ARG A 238 -6.59 1.58 56.35
C ARG A 238 -7.56 2.65 56.87
N HIS A 239 -8.42 3.18 56.01
CA HIS A 239 -9.22 4.39 56.29
C HIS A 239 -10.72 4.11 56.49
N THR A 240 -11.17 2.88 56.26
CA THR A 240 -12.58 2.49 56.39
C THR A 240 -12.72 1.52 57.56
N SER A 241 -13.50 1.88 58.58
CA SER A 241 -13.86 0.99 59.70
C SER A 241 -14.60 -0.23 59.15
N HIS A 242 -14.18 -1.42 59.57
CA HIS A 242 -14.64 -2.73 59.07
C HIS A 242 -16.16 -2.82 58.91
N ASP A 243 -16.68 -2.64 57.70
CA ASP A 243 -17.95 -3.26 57.30
C ASP A 243 -17.62 -4.69 56.84
N PRO A 244 -17.98 -5.74 57.61
CA PRO A 244 -17.67 -7.12 57.29
C PRO A 244 -18.34 -7.62 55.99
N GLN A 245 -19.28 -6.86 55.39
CA GLN A 245 -19.92 -7.22 54.13
C GLN A 245 -19.15 -6.78 52.86
N GLU A 246 -18.21 -5.83 52.93
CA GLU A 246 -17.49 -5.36 51.74
C GLU A 246 -16.27 -6.24 51.40
N LYS A 247 -16.50 -7.29 50.60
CA LYS A 247 -15.46 -8.18 50.09
C LYS A 247 -14.68 -7.51 48.95
N LEU A 248 -13.37 -7.31 49.14
CA LEU A 248 -12.46 -6.81 48.09
C LEU A 248 -11.82 -7.91 47.24
N ARG A 249 -12.06 -9.18 47.56
CA ARG A 249 -11.44 -10.30 46.83
C ARG A 249 -12.13 -10.53 45.48
N PRO A 250 -11.36 -10.89 44.43
CA PRO A 250 -11.93 -11.34 43.16
C PRO A 250 -13.02 -12.40 43.37
N SER A 251 -14.08 -12.34 42.57
CA SER A 251 -15.18 -13.34 42.66
C SER A 251 -15.82 -13.62 41.31
N PHE A 252 -16.35 -14.84 41.16
CA PHE A 252 -17.10 -15.24 39.96
C PHE A 252 -18.38 -14.42 39.77
N ASP A 253 -19.04 -14.00 40.84
CA ASP A 253 -20.24 -13.17 40.73
C ASP A 253 -19.92 -11.77 40.22
N ALA A 254 -18.82 -11.17 40.68
CA ALA A 254 -18.31 -9.92 40.11
C ALA A 254 -17.93 -10.07 38.62
N LEU A 255 -17.38 -11.22 38.23
CA LEU A 255 -17.07 -11.50 36.83
C LEU A 255 -18.34 -11.56 35.97
N LYS A 256 -19.41 -12.24 36.44
CA LYS A 256 -20.70 -12.30 35.71
C LYS A 256 -21.28 -10.91 35.43
N VAL A 257 -21.07 -9.96 36.33
CA VAL A 257 -21.52 -8.56 36.15
C VAL A 257 -20.75 -7.88 35.01
N LEU A 258 -19.44 -8.13 34.89
CA LEU A 258 -18.60 -7.58 33.82
C LEU A 258 -18.83 -8.31 32.48
N LEU A 259 -19.08 -9.61 32.52
CA LEU A 259 -19.16 -10.48 31.33
C LEU A 259 -20.37 -10.14 30.44
N ARG A 260 -21.52 -9.77 31.04
CA ARG A 260 -22.74 -9.45 30.27
C ARG A 260 -22.55 -8.31 29.26
N PRO A 261 -22.11 -7.10 29.65
CA PRO A 261 -21.77 -6.05 28.70
C PRO A 261 -20.48 -6.37 27.92
N GLY A 262 -19.52 -7.08 28.55
CA GLY A 262 -18.24 -7.37 27.93
C GLY A 262 -18.33 -8.31 26.72
N LEU A 263 -19.30 -9.23 26.68
CA LEU A 263 -19.47 -10.14 25.55
C LEU A 263 -19.82 -9.40 24.26
N ILE A 264 -20.61 -8.33 24.34
CA ILE A 264 -21.00 -7.52 23.17
C ILE A 264 -19.74 -6.85 22.58
N PHE A 265 -18.93 -6.22 23.43
CA PHE A 265 -17.68 -5.59 23.01
C PHE A 265 -16.67 -6.60 22.49
N PHE A 266 -16.58 -7.78 23.11
CA PHE A 266 -15.73 -8.86 22.63
C PHE A 266 -16.15 -9.31 21.22
N THR A 267 -17.44 -9.56 20.99
CA THR A 267 -17.92 -10.01 19.68
C THR A 267 -17.68 -8.96 18.59
N GLU A 268 -17.98 -7.69 18.85
CA GLU A 268 -17.69 -6.60 17.91
C GLU A 268 -16.20 -6.51 17.58
N SER A 269 -15.36 -6.47 18.62
CA SER A 269 -13.91 -6.36 18.47
C SER A 269 -13.29 -7.57 17.78
N ALA A 270 -13.77 -8.79 18.09
CA ALA A 270 -13.31 -10.02 17.46
C ALA A 270 -13.60 -10.04 15.96
N VAL A 271 -14.81 -9.63 15.53
CA VAL A 271 -15.15 -9.54 14.10
C VAL A 271 -14.28 -8.50 13.41
N ARG A 272 -14.18 -7.29 13.99
CA ARG A 272 -13.38 -6.19 13.43
C ARG A 272 -11.90 -6.60 13.27
N ASN A 273 -11.32 -7.19 14.30
CA ASN A 273 -9.90 -7.54 14.30
C ASN A 273 -9.61 -8.79 13.46
N ALA A 274 -10.56 -9.72 13.33
CA ALA A 274 -10.44 -10.84 12.38
C ALA A 274 -10.40 -10.34 10.92
N LEU A 275 -11.29 -9.41 10.55
CA LEU A 275 -11.30 -8.81 9.22
C LEU A 275 -10.01 -8.01 8.95
N TYR A 276 -9.55 -7.27 9.95
CA TYR A 276 -8.29 -6.53 9.86
C TYR A 276 -7.08 -7.45 9.67
N LEU A 277 -6.98 -8.53 10.46
CA LEU A 277 -5.88 -9.49 10.34
C LEU A 277 -5.93 -10.25 9.02
N TRP A 278 -7.13 -10.53 8.49
CA TRP A 278 -7.28 -11.09 7.15
C TRP A 278 -6.70 -10.16 6.08
N LEU A 279 -7.06 -8.86 6.10
CA LEU A 279 -6.47 -7.86 5.22
C LEU A 279 -4.94 -7.80 5.34
N VAL A 280 -4.42 -7.79 6.57
CA VAL A 280 -2.96 -7.78 6.82
C VAL A 280 -2.29 -9.00 6.23
N SER A 281 -2.89 -10.19 6.35
CA SER A 281 -2.32 -11.42 5.79
C SER A 281 -2.19 -11.34 4.26
N THR A 282 -3.15 -10.68 3.59
CA THR A 282 -3.08 -10.43 2.15
C THR A 282 -1.96 -9.43 1.81
N ILE A 283 -1.80 -8.36 2.59
CA ILE A 283 -0.72 -7.38 2.38
C ILE A 283 0.66 -8.02 2.57
N VAL A 284 0.82 -8.87 3.58
CA VAL A 284 2.08 -9.60 3.83
C VAL A 284 2.40 -10.55 2.68
N ALA A 285 1.39 -11.17 2.08
CA ALA A 285 1.56 -12.05 0.92
C ALA A 285 2.07 -11.31 -0.34
N LEU A 286 1.94 -9.98 -0.42
CA LEU A 286 2.51 -9.18 -1.51
C LEU A 286 4.04 -9.00 -1.42
N GLY A 287 4.67 -9.43 -0.33
CA GLY A 287 6.12 -9.41 -0.13
C GLY A 287 6.61 -8.37 0.90
N ALA A 288 7.92 -8.41 1.18
CA ALA A 288 8.53 -7.65 2.27
C ALA A 288 8.38 -6.12 2.15
N VAL A 289 8.40 -5.56 0.93
CA VAL A 289 8.27 -4.11 0.70
C VAL A 289 6.89 -3.59 1.13
N TYR A 290 5.81 -4.25 0.67
CA TYR A 290 4.44 -3.85 1.02
C TYR A 290 4.14 -4.06 2.50
N ALA A 291 4.62 -5.17 3.07
CA ALA A 291 4.48 -5.44 4.50
C ALA A 291 5.17 -4.35 5.34
N THR A 292 6.38 -3.95 4.97
CA THR A 292 7.13 -2.88 5.66
C THR A 292 6.47 -1.52 5.45
N ALA A 293 6.01 -1.20 4.23
CA ALA A 293 5.30 0.04 3.94
C ALA A 293 3.99 0.17 4.73
N TRP A 294 3.22 -0.92 4.86
CA TRP A 294 2.06 -0.99 5.73
C TRP A 294 2.41 -0.76 7.20
N GLY A 295 3.52 -1.35 7.65
CA GLY A 295 4.10 -1.10 8.96
C GLY A 295 4.41 0.37 9.23
N VAL A 296 5.08 1.02 8.28
CA VAL A 296 5.46 2.45 8.37
C VAL A 296 4.21 3.34 8.32
N PHE A 297 3.25 3.04 7.43
CA PHE A 297 1.96 3.70 7.38
C PHE A 297 1.25 3.65 8.73
N ASN A 298 1.20 2.46 9.36
CA ASN A 298 0.61 2.30 10.68
C ASN A 298 1.37 3.09 11.75
N THR A 299 2.70 3.17 11.68
CA THR A 299 3.47 4.01 12.60
C THR A 299 3.14 5.49 12.46
N ILE A 300 2.97 6.00 11.24
CA ILE A 300 2.52 7.39 11.01
C ILE A 300 1.11 7.58 11.59
N ARG A 301 0.17 6.71 11.21
CA ARG A 301 -1.23 6.82 11.62
C ARG A 301 -1.37 6.71 13.14
N TRP A 302 -0.88 5.63 13.73
CA TRP A 302 -1.07 5.35 15.15
C TRP A 302 -0.12 6.10 16.07
N GLY A 303 1.10 6.39 15.61
CA GLY A 303 2.11 7.09 16.39
C GLY A 303 1.95 8.61 16.42
N LEU A 304 1.43 9.22 15.35
CA LEU A 304 1.28 10.67 15.23
C LEU A 304 -0.19 11.11 15.29
N ILE A 305 -1.04 10.52 14.45
CA ILE A 305 -2.41 11.02 14.23
C ILE A 305 -3.37 10.52 15.31
N MET A 306 -3.33 9.23 15.64
CA MET A 306 -4.31 8.64 16.54
C MET A 306 -4.03 8.92 18.02
N VAL A 307 -2.84 9.38 18.41
CA VAL A 307 -2.51 9.63 19.82
C VAL A 307 -3.46 10.66 20.46
N PRO A 308 -3.69 11.86 19.86
CA PRO A 308 -4.66 12.79 20.41
C PRO A 308 -6.10 12.27 20.32
N VAL A 309 -6.44 11.54 19.26
CA VAL A 309 -7.78 10.94 19.08
C VAL A 309 -8.09 9.93 20.19
N GLN A 310 -7.15 9.05 20.52
CA GLN A 310 -7.27 8.09 21.62
C GLN A 310 -7.38 8.78 22.98
N ALA A 311 -6.59 9.84 23.20
CA ALA A 311 -6.69 10.65 24.42
C ALA A 311 -8.07 11.30 24.57
N LEU A 312 -8.63 11.82 23.46
CA LEU A 312 -9.96 12.43 23.40
C LEU A 312 -11.08 11.38 23.58
N GLU A 313 -10.92 10.18 23.03
CA GLU A 313 -11.86 9.05 23.22
C GLU A 313 -11.89 8.62 24.68
N ALA A 314 -10.73 8.30 25.27
CA ALA A 314 -10.64 7.86 26.67
C ALA A 314 -11.22 8.91 27.63
N THR A 315 -10.95 10.20 27.36
CA THR A 315 -11.52 11.29 28.13
C THR A 315 -13.05 11.38 27.94
N ALA A 316 -13.55 11.29 26.71
CA ALA A 316 -15.00 11.30 26.47
C ALA A 316 -15.71 10.16 27.20
N LEU A 317 -15.21 8.94 27.10
CA LEU A 317 -15.78 7.75 27.75
C LEU A 317 -15.90 7.92 29.27
N GLN A 318 -14.85 8.46 29.92
CA GLN A 318 -14.87 8.73 31.36
C GLN A 318 -16.02 9.66 31.74
N PHE A 319 -16.15 10.81 31.07
CA PHE A 319 -17.15 11.82 31.41
C PHE A 319 -18.58 11.43 30.98
N ILE A 320 -18.72 10.66 29.90
CA ILE A 320 -20.02 10.08 29.52
C ILE A 320 -20.50 9.11 30.60
N GLY A 321 -19.61 8.26 31.12
CA GLY A 321 -19.93 7.35 32.24
C GLY A 321 -20.41 8.11 33.49
N HIS A 322 -19.76 9.23 33.82
CA HIS A 322 -20.21 10.10 34.91
C HIS A 322 -21.57 10.73 34.66
N ASN A 323 -21.76 11.35 33.50
CA ASN A 323 -23.02 12.00 33.15
C ASN A 323 -24.19 11.00 33.15
N TRP A 324 -23.94 9.77 32.69
CA TRP A 324 -24.90 8.67 32.76
C TRP A 324 -25.26 8.33 34.22
N GLY A 325 -24.26 8.15 35.09
CA GLY A 325 -24.47 7.87 36.51
C GLY A 325 -25.25 8.97 37.22
N ASP A 326 -24.94 10.25 36.94
CA ASP A 326 -25.65 11.39 37.51
C ASP A 326 -27.09 11.49 37.00
N TRP A 327 -27.33 11.17 35.73
CA TRP A 327 -28.69 11.08 35.19
C TRP A 327 -29.48 9.93 35.83
N ARG A 328 -28.87 8.75 36.00
CA ARG A 328 -29.51 7.61 36.69
C ARG A 328 -29.87 7.91 38.14
N ARG A 329 -29.05 8.71 38.84
CA ARG A 329 -29.39 9.19 40.19
C ARG A 329 -30.65 10.07 40.20
N ARG A 330 -30.89 10.84 39.14
CA ARG A 330 -32.08 11.72 39.02
C ARG A 330 -33.37 10.95 38.69
N VAL A 331 -33.28 9.87 37.91
CA VAL A 331 -34.44 9.09 37.39
C VAL A 331 -34.74 7.84 38.24
N ASP A 332 -34.12 7.73 39.42
CA ASP A 332 -34.13 6.56 40.31
C ASP A 332 -33.33 5.33 39.79
N ILE A 333 -32.43 4.83 40.64
CA ILE A 333 -31.50 3.74 40.39
C ILE A 333 -32.22 2.38 40.39
N SER A 334 -33.36 2.26 41.09
CA SER A 334 -34.12 1.00 41.19
C SER A 334 -34.92 0.67 39.93
N THR A 335 -35.23 1.68 39.12
CA THR A 335 -35.97 1.54 37.85
C THR A 335 -35.15 0.75 36.82
N ARG A 336 -35.66 -0.41 36.38
CA ARG A 336 -34.96 -1.33 35.46
C ARG A 336 -34.89 -0.85 34.00
N LYS A 337 -35.87 -0.07 33.54
CA LYS A 337 -35.95 0.46 32.16
C LYS A 337 -36.27 1.96 32.16
N PRO A 338 -35.32 2.82 32.57
CA PRO A 338 -35.53 4.26 32.56
C PRO A 338 -35.62 4.78 31.12
N GLN A 339 -36.52 5.73 30.84
CA GLN A 339 -36.62 6.40 29.53
C GLN A 339 -35.93 7.76 29.59
N ALA A 340 -34.95 7.99 28.72
CA ALA A 340 -34.23 9.25 28.61
C ALA A 340 -34.84 10.14 27.52
N SER A 341 -35.00 11.44 27.79
CA SER A 341 -35.38 12.40 26.75
C SER A 341 -34.21 12.70 25.81
N LEU A 342 -34.48 13.24 24.62
CA LEU A 342 -33.42 13.72 23.71
C LEU A 342 -32.52 14.79 24.36
N LYS A 343 -33.08 15.61 25.27
CA LYS A 343 -32.31 16.63 26.01
C LYS A 343 -31.34 15.97 27.00
N ASP A 344 -31.77 14.92 27.69
CA ASP A 344 -30.92 14.15 28.60
C ASP A 344 -29.79 13.45 27.84
N LEU A 345 -30.12 12.81 26.71
CA LEU A 345 -29.14 12.14 25.87
C LEU A 345 -28.08 13.14 25.38
N ARG A 346 -28.48 14.32 24.87
CA ARG A 346 -27.56 15.39 24.47
C ARG A 346 -26.64 15.83 25.61
N GLY A 347 -27.16 15.94 26.83
CA GLY A 347 -26.37 16.26 28.02
C GLY A 347 -25.32 15.18 28.33
N ILE A 348 -25.72 13.92 28.24
CA ILE A 348 -24.85 12.77 28.53
C ILE A 348 -23.71 12.68 27.53
N VAL A 349 -24.00 12.78 26.23
CA VAL A 349 -23.01 12.59 25.15
C VAL A 349 -22.23 13.86 24.77
N ARG A 350 -22.51 15.01 25.41
CA ARG A 350 -21.81 16.28 25.15
C ARG A 350 -20.27 16.18 25.11
N PRO A 351 -19.60 15.39 25.99
CA PRO A 351 -18.15 15.20 25.90
C PRO A 351 -17.69 14.55 24.59
N ALA A 352 -18.46 13.63 24.01
CA ALA A 352 -18.12 13.00 22.72
C ALA A 352 -18.12 14.01 21.58
N PHE A 353 -19.14 14.87 21.50
CA PHE A 353 -19.18 15.92 20.47
C PHE A 353 -18.01 16.90 20.59
N ARG A 354 -17.66 17.29 21.82
CA ARG A 354 -16.47 18.11 22.06
C ARG A 354 -15.19 17.41 21.60
N SER A 355 -15.02 16.13 21.95
CA SER A 355 -13.88 15.32 21.51
C SER A 355 -13.80 15.22 19.99
N LEU A 356 -14.92 14.96 19.32
CA LEU A 356 -14.99 14.80 17.87
C LEU A 356 -14.54 16.07 17.14
N VAL A 357 -15.04 17.24 17.56
CA VAL A 357 -14.65 18.52 16.95
C VAL A 357 -13.14 18.76 17.10
N ILE A 358 -12.59 18.52 18.30
CA ILE A 358 -11.14 18.69 18.53
C ILE A 358 -10.33 17.69 17.68
N ALA A 359 -10.79 16.45 17.58
CA ALA A 359 -10.14 15.42 16.78
C ALA A 359 -10.08 15.82 15.30
N LEU A 360 -11.19 16.27 14.71
CA LEU A 360 -11.24 16.70 13.31
C LEU A 360 -10.34 17.91 13.02
N VAL A 361 -10.31 18.89 13.93
CA VAL A 361 -9.46 20.08 13.81
C VAL A 361 -7.97 19.72 13.85
N PHE A 362 -7.59 18.63 14.51
CA PHE A 362 -6.22 18.14 14.55
C PHE A 362 -5.88 17.20 13.38
N GLU A 363 -6.74 16.21 13.13
CA GLU A 363 -6.49 15.13 12.18
C GLU A 363 -6.49 15.62 10.72
N VAL A 364 -7.46 16.45 10.33
CA VAL A 364 -7.62 16.88 8.94
C VAL A 364 -6.40 17.66 8.44
N PRO A 365 -5.91 18.70 9.14
CA PRO A 365 -4.72 19.43 8.70
C PRO A 365 -3.46 18.55 8.62
N ILE A 366 -3.28 17.64 9.58
CA ILE A 366 -2.11 16.75 9.60
C ILE A 366 -2.18 15.73 8.47
N ALA A 367 -3.35 15.14 8.21
CA ALA A 367 -3.53 14.23 7.08
C ALA A 367 -3.24 14.92 5.75
N ILE A 368 -3.74 16.14 5.55
CA ILE A 368 -3.45 16.95 4.35
C ILE A 368 -1.94 17.21 4.25
N PHE A 369 -1.30 17.66 5.33
CA PHE A 369 0.15 17.92 5.34
C PHE A 369 0.97 16.66 5.02
N LEU A 370 0.63 15.51 5.58
CA LEU A 370 1.32 14.25 5.31
C LEU A 370 1.12 13.80 3.86
N THR A 371 -0.10 13.87 3.33
CA THR A 371 -0.40 13.53 1.93
C THR A 371 0.40 14.40 0.96
N LEU A 372 0.47 15.71 1.20
CA LEU A 372 1.14 16.64 0.30
C LEU A 372 2.67 16.61 0.46
N PHE A 373 3.17 16.62 1.69
CA PHE A 373 4.58 16.91 1.96
C PHE A 373 5.28 15.87 2.85
N GLY A 374 4.59 15.34 3.86
CA GLY A 374 5.25 14.64 4.97
C GLY A 374 5.42 13.13 4.82
N ALA A 375 4.58 12.43 4.06
CA ALA A 375 4.55 10.97 4.07
C ALA A 375 5.83 10.33 3.51
N LYS A 376 6.32 10.78 2.34
CA LYS A 376 7.54 10.23 1.73
C LYS A 376 8.80 10.48 2.58
N PRO A 377 9.11 11.73 3.00
CA PRO A 377 10.31 11.98 3.80
C PRO A 377 10.29 11.27 5.15
N PHE A 378 9.14 11.22 5.82
CA PHE A 378 9.01 10.54 7.10
C PHE A 378 9.13 9.03 6.97
N ALA A 379 8.53 8.45 5.91
CA ALA A 379 8.67 7.03 5.64
C ALA A 379 10.12 6.66 5.33
N SER A 380 10.82 7.45 4.50
CA SER A 380 12.25 7.26 4.19
C SER A 380 13.12 7.32 5.45
N TYR A 381 12.83 8.25 6.37
CA TYR A 381 13.52 8.35 7.65
C TYR A 381 13.36 7.10 8.53
N ILE A 382 12.17 6.50 8.58
CA ILE A 382 11.89 5.34 9.43
C ILE A 382 12.35 4.03 8.80
N SER A 383 12.10 3.83 7.51
CA SER A 383 12.41 2.57 6.83
C SER A 383 13.87 2.47 6.37
N VAL A 384 14.55 3.62 6.19
CA VAL A 384 15.86 3.70 5.52
C VAL A 384 15.81 3.03 4.13
N SER A 385 14.65 3.06 3.48
CA SER A 385 14.40 2.46 2.17
C SER A 385 13.52 3.37 1.31
N GLU A 386 14.06 3.79 0.17
CA GLU A 386 13.38 4.67 -0.78
C GLU A 386 12.16 3.99 -1.42
N GLU A 387 12.28 2.70 -1.75
CA GLU A 387 11.18 1.91 -2.32
C GLU A 387 9.99 1.82 -1.34
N VAL A 388 10.29 1.52 -0.06
CA VAL A 388 9.26 1.51 1.01
C VAL A 388 8.65 2.89 1.21
N ALA A 389 9.46 3.96 1.10
CA ALA A 389 8.99 5.33 1.23
C ALA A 389 8.04 5.75 0.10
N GLU A 390 8.29 5.31 -1.12
CA GLU A 390 7.43 5.56 -2.28
C GLU A 390 6.11 4.84 -2.17
N VAL A 391 6.13 3.53 -1.84
CA VAL A 391 4.90 2.76 -1.60
C VAL A 391 4.10 3.36 -0.45
N THR A 392 4.76 3.72 0.66
CA THR A 392 4.09 4.37 1.79
C THR A 392 3.46 5.69 1.36
N ALA A 393 4.19 6.56 0.66
CA ALA A 393 3.66 7.84 0.20
C ALA A 393 2.50 7.68 -0.78
N TYR A 394 2.51 6.64 -1.61
CA TYR A 394 1.39 6.29 -2.48
C TYR A 394 0.16 5.90 -1.67
N MET A 395 0.29 5.15 -0.57
CA MET A 395 -0.87 4.87 0.31
C MET A 395 -1.54 6.16 0.84
N TRP A 396 -0.81 7.28 0.84
CA TRP A 396 -1.31 8.61 1.22
C TRP A 396 -1.75 9.48 0.02
N ARG A 397 -1.48 9.09 -1.24
CA ARG A 397 -1.68 9.90 -2.46
C ARG A 397 -2.47 9.14 -3.54
N ASN A 398 -3.31 9.84 -4.31
CA ASN A 398 -3.83 9.27 -5.56
C ASN A 398 -2.73 9.34 -6.63
N GLY A 399 -2.01 8.24 -6.88
CA GLY A 399 -0.81 8.26 -7.74
C GLY A 399 -1.06 8.20 -9.25
N PHE A 400 -2.25 7.73 -9.69
CA PHE A 400 -2.60 7.51 -11.09
C PHE A 400 -4.00 8.08 -11.42
N PRO A 401 -4.23 8.56 -12.66
CA PRO A 401 -5.55 9.03 -13.05
C PRO A 401 -6.58 7.90 -12.96
N LYS A 402 -7.75 8.21 -12.39
CA LYS A 402 -8.85 7.24 -12.30
C LYS A 402 -9.38 6.83 -13.68
N GLN A 403 -9.19 7.70 -14.67
CA GLN A 403 -9.65 7.53 -16.04
C GLN A 403 -8.89 8.50 -16.95
N LEU A 404 -8.49 8.03 -18.13
CA LEU A 404 -7.99 8.81 -19.25
C LEU A 404 -9.14 9.18 -20.20
N ASN A 405 -9.05 10.32 -20.85
CA ASN A 405 -10.03 10.84 -21.81
C ASN A 405 -9.32 11.29 -23.10
N GLY A 406 -10.00 11.23 -24.24
CA GLY A 406 -9.49 11.68 -25.54
C GLY A 406 -9.60 10.60 -26.62
N ASP A 407 -9.17 10.93 -27.84
CA ASP A 407 -9.36 10.08 -29.03
C ASP A 407 -8.59 8.77 -28.98
N LEU A 408 -7.54 8.66 -28.15
CA LEU A 408 -6.88 7.39 -27.88
C LEU A 408 -7.76 6.41 -27.10
N VAL A 409 -8.88 6.84 -26.50
CA VAL A 409 -9.78 5.98 -25.72
C VAL A 409 -10.87 5.40 -26.63
N TRP A 410 -10.54 4.34 -27.36
CA TRP A 410 -11.47 3.63 -28.23
C TRP A 410 -11.47 2.12 -27.95
N GLU A 411 -12.54 1.44 -28.33
CA GLU A 411 -12.67 -0.02 -28.27
C GLU A 411 -13.09 -0.58 -29.63
N GLY A 412 -12.67 -1.82 -29.90
CA GLY A 412 -12.71 -2.35 -31.27
C GLY A 412 -14.10 -2.48 -31.89
N ASP A 413 -15.12 -2.77 -31.08
CA ASP A 413 -16.50 -2.97 -31.56
C ASP A 413 -17.17 -1.66 -32.05
N SER A 414 -16.69 -0.50 -31.58
CA SER A 414 -17.33 0.80 -31.84
C SER A 414 -16.46 1.76 -32.64
N VAL A 415 -15.13 1.60 -32.64
CA VAL A 415 -14.20 2.56 -33.28
C VAL A 415 -14.48 2.77 -34.77
N GLY A 416 -14.87 1.72 -35.51
CA GLY A 416 -15.19 1.83 -36.94
C GLY A 416 -16.47 2.62 -37.26
N GLN A 417 -17.27 2.97 -36.25
CA GLN A 417 -18.47 3.80 -36.40
C GLN A 417 -18.14 5.30 -36.37
N THR A 418 -17.01 5.67 -35.75
CA THR A 418 -16.62 7.07 -35.51
C THR A 418 -15.32 7.47 -36.19
N TYR A 419 -14.49 6.51 -36.58
CA TYR A 419 -13.19 6.74 -37.18
C TYR A 419 -12.95 5.82 -38.38
N ASP A 420 -12.76 6.42 -39.55
CA ASP A 420 -12.24 5.72 -40.73
C ASP A 420 -10.71 5.78 -40.74
N TRP A 421 -10.08 4.68 -40.37
CA TRP A 421 -8.63 4.57 -40.33
C TRP A 421 -7.99 4.34 -41.71
N THR A 422 -8.76 4.22 -42.79
CA THR A 422 -8.24 3.90 -44.12
C THR A 422 -8.08 5.15 -44.98
N TYR A 423 -6.84 5.52 -45.27
CA TYR A 423 -6.53 6.53 -46.27
C TYR A 423 -6.29 5.88 -47.63
N LYS A 424 -7.27 5.98 -48.53
CA LYS A 424 -7.17 5.42 -49.89
C LYS A 424 -6.47 6.40 -50.83
N LEU A 425 -5.35 5.97 -51.42
CA LEU A 425 -4.61 6.73 -52.42
C LEU A 425 -5.44 6.89 -53.70
N SER A 426 -5.47 8.10 -54.24
CA SER A 426 -6.05 8.37 -55.56
C SER A 426 -5.10 7.95 -56.70
N GLU A 427 -5.61 7.85 -57.92
CA GLU A 427 -4.79 7.55 -59.10
C GLU A 427 -3.71 8.62 -59.32
N ASP A 428 -4.03 9.90 -59.11
CA ASP A 428 -3.06 11.00 -59.21
C ASP A 428 -1.94 10.86 -58.17
N GLN A 429 -2.28 10.48 -56.93
CA GLN A 429 -1.31 10.25 -55.86
C GLN A 429 -0.43 9.03 -56.12
N LEU A 430 -0.98 7.97 -56.72
CA LEU A 430 -0.20 6.82 -57.18
C LEU A 430 0.76 7.21 -58.31
N GLY A 431 0.30 8.04 -59.26
CA GLY A 431 1.16 8.61 -60.31
C GLY A 431 2.28 9.49 -59.76
N GLU A 432 2.01 10.27 -58.71
CA GLU A 432 3.01 11.07 -57.99
C GLU A 432 4.05 10.18 -57.28
N ILE A 433 3.61 9.10 -56.62
CA ILE A 433 4.51 8.12 -55.99
C ILE A 433 5.43 7.46 -57.02
N ASP A 434 4.92 7.13 -58.21
CA ASP A 434 5.74 6.57 -59.29
C ASP A 434 6.78 7.58 -59.79
N GLN A 435 6.40 8.85 -59.98
CA GLN A 435 7.34 9.91 -60.34
C GLN A 435 8.44 10.11 -59.30
N ALA A 436 8.08 10.08 -58.00
CA ALA A 436 9.03 10.18 -56.91
C ALA A 436 10.00 8.98 -56.87
N LEU A 437 9.50 7.77 -57.17
CA LEU A 437 10.33 6.57 -57.32
C LEU A 437 11.33 6.74 -58.48
N GLN A 438 10.87 7.15 -59.66
CA GLN A 438 11.76 7.36 -60.80
C GLN A 438 12.78 8.47 -60.53
N HIS A 439 12.36 9.54 -59.86
CA HIS A 439 13.25 10.62 -59.44
C HIS A 439 14.37 10.09 -58.54
N PHE A 440 14.05 9.39 -57.45
CA PHE A 440 15.04 8.84 -56.54
C PHE A 440 16.04 7.89 -57.24
N LYS A 441 15.52 6.99 -58.09
CA LYS A 441 16.36 6.09 -58.88
C LYS A 441 17.29 6.85 -59.83
N GLY A 442 16.80 7.93 -60.44
CA GLY A 442 17.59 8.81 -61.30
C GLY A 442 18.74 9.52 -60.59
N LEU A 443 18.67 9.69 -59.27
CA LEU A 443 19.77 10.27 -58.47
C LEU A 443 20.95 9.30 -58.27
N GLY A 444 20.74 7.99 -58.45
CA GLY A 444 21.79 6.97 -58.25
C GLY A 444 22.31 6.88 -56.81
N LEU A 445 21.55 7.36 -55.83
CA LEU A 445 21.92 7.36 -54.42
C LEU A 445 21.60 6.01 -53.76
N SER A 446 22.30 5.69 -52.67
CA SER A 446 21.97 4.53 -51.86
C SER A 446 20.66 4.74 -51.08
N LEU A 447 19.95 3.65 -50.76
CA LEU A 447 18.65 3.67 -50.07
C LEU A 447 18.63 4.45 -48.74
N GLY A 448 19.79 4.60 -48.08
CA GLY A 448 19.92 5.39 -46.86
C GLY A 448 19.72 6.91 -47.05
N HIS A 449 19.72 7.39 -48.29
CA HIS A 449 19.48 8.80 -48.63
C HIS A 449 18.01 9.11 -48.92
N LEU A 450 17.09 8.17 -48.66
CA LEU A 450 15.64 8.42 -48.82
C LEU A 450 15.13 9.39 -47.76
N THR A 451 14.84 10.61 -48.20
CA THR A 451 14.30 11.70 -47.39
C THR A 451 13.13 12.34 -48.11
N THR A 452 12.51 13.34 -47.49
CA THR A 452 11.44 14.13 -48.10
C THR A 452 11.90 14.94 -49.32
N GLU A 453 13.20 15.20 -49.44
CA GLU A 453 13.81 15.95 -50.55
C GLU A 453 14.16 15.02 -51.73
N THR A 454 14.64 13.81 -51.45
CA THR A 454 15.06 12.85 -52.49
C THR A 454 13.92 11.94 -52.96
N PHE A 455 12.79 11.93 -52.25
CA PHE A 455 11.54 11.30 -52.66
C PHE A 455 10.39 12.33 -52.56
N PRO A 456 10.31 13.30 -53.48
CA PRO A 456 9.39 14.43 -53.33
C PRO A 456 7.93 14.03 -53.62
N LEU A 457 7.04 14.38 -52.70
CA LEU A 457 5.58 14.21 -52.83
C LEU A 457 4.84 15.55 -52.62
N PRO A 458 5.00 16.55 -53.52
CA PRO A 458 4.47 17.91 -53.31
C PRO A 458 2.96 17.98 -53.00
N ASN A 459 2.12 17.14 -53.62
CA ASN A 459 0.68 17.15 -53.43
C ASN A 459 0.27 16.24 -52.26
N LEU A 460 0.88 15.06 -52.14
CA LEU A 460 0.55 14.09 -51.09
C LEU A 460 1.17 14.42 -49.71
N HIS A 461 2.24 15.23 -49.65
CA HIS A 461 2.96 15.53 -48.40
C HIS A 461 2.04 16.07 -47.29
N SER A 462 1.16 17.02 -47.63
CA SER A 462 0.31 17.68 -46.64
C SER A 462 -0.67 16.69 -45.96
N GLU A 463 -1.21 15.74 -46.72
CA GLU A 463 -2.07 14.68 -46.19
C GLU A 463 -1.29 13.68 -45.33
N LEU A 464 -0.08 13.27 -45.77
CA LEU A 464 0.79 12.41 -44.96
C LEU A 464 1.19 13.08 -43.63
N ARG A 465 1.33 14.41 -43.59
CA ARG A 465 1.55 15.16 -42.35
C ARG A 465 0.32 15.16 -41.43
N LYS A 466 -0.88 15.25 -41.97
CA LYS A 466 -2.13 15.11 -41.18
C LYS A 466 -2.23 13.70 -40.58
N LEU A 467 -1.89 12.67 -41.35
CA LEU A 467 -1.84 11.29 -40.85
C LEU A 467 -0.78 11.11 -39.75
N SER A 468 0.38 11.77 -39.88
CA SER A 468 1.39 11.82 -38.81
C SER A 468 0.85 12.45 -37.51
N ASP A 469 0.07 13.53 -37.62
CA ASP A 469 -0.61 14.13 -36.47
C ASP A 469 -1.66 13.18 -35.85
N GLU A 470 -2.41 12.44 -36.68
CA GLU A 470 -3.39 11.43 -36.23
C GLU A 470 -2.77 10.34 -35.34
N LEU A 471 -1.53 9.93 -35.61
CA LEU A 471 -0.80 8.98 -34.75
C LEU A 471 -0.57 9.52 -33.34
N HIS A 472 -0.30 10.82 -33.19
CA HIS A 472 0.16 11.39 -31.92
C HIS A 472 -0.94 12.08 -31.13
N LYS A 473 -2.00 12.53 -31.82
CA LYS A 473 -3.07 13.36 -31.26
C LYS A 473 -4.46 12.73 -31.39
N GLY A 474 -4.67 11.84 -32.36
CA GLY A 474 -5.93 11.16 -32.62
C GLY A 474 -5.95 9.73 -32.07
N HIS A 475 -6.38 8.78 -32.89
CA HIS A 475 -6.63 7.39 -32.50
C HIS A 475 -5.37 6.52 -32.43
N GLY A 476 -4.23 7.04 -32.87
CA GLY A 476 -2.94 6.35 -32.72
C GLY A 476 -2.64 5.30 -33.79
N PHE A 477 -3.43 5.18 -34.84
CA PHE A 477 -3.13 4.31 -35.97
C PHE A 477 -3.86 4.75 -37.25
N PHE A 478 -3.33 4.37 -38.41
CA PHE A 478 -4.02 4.46 -39.70
C PHE A 478 -3.45 3.44 -40.70
N VAL A 479 -4.15 3.25 -41.81
CA VAL A 479 -3.75 2.39 -42.93
C VAL A 479 -3.80 3.19 -44.23
N ILE A 480 -2.68 3.27 -44.95
CA ILE A 480 -2.65 3.78 -46.33
C ILE A 480 -2.91 2.60 -47.26
N ARG A 481 -3.88 2.75 -48.17
CA ARG A 481 -4.32 1.69 -49.08
C ARG A 481 -4.21 2.12 -50.54
N GLY A 482 -3.76 1.21 -51.39
CA GLY A 482 -3.82 1.37 -52.85
C GLY A 482 -2.51 1.16 -53.62
N VAL A 483 -1.38 0.89 -52.94
CA VAL A 483 -0.12 0.63 -53.63
C VAL A 483 -0.17 -0.74 -54.30
N ASN A 484 -0.10 -0.77 -55.64
CA ASN A 484 -0.07 -2.03 -56.38
C ASN A 484 1.35 -2.62 -56.38
N VAL A 485 1.67 -3.40 -55.35
CA VAL A 485 3.02 -3.96 -55.13
C VAL A 485 3.52 -4.86 -56.27
N ASP A 486 2.62 -5.45 -57.06
CA ASP A 486 2.98 -6.35 -58.17
C ASP A 486 3.53 -5.60 -59.38
N ASN A 487 3.27 -4.29 -59.48
CA ASN A 487 3.82 -3.43 -60.53
C ASN A 487 5.28 -3.04 -60.28
N TYR A 488 5.82 -3.33 -59.10
CA TYR A 488 7.13 -2.88 -58.65
C TYR A 488 8.03 -4.06 -58.26
N THR A 489 9.32 -3.93 -58.51
CA THR A 489 10.32 -4.87 -57.97
C THR A 489 10.36 -4.79 -56.44
N ARG A 490 11.01 -5.77 -55.78
CA ARG A 490 11.14 -5.76 -54.31
C ARG A 490 11.92 -4.54 -53.80
N GLU A 491 12.93 -4.10 -54.54
CA GLU A 491 13.69 -2.90 -54.20
C GLU A 491 12.85 -1.63 -54.37
N GLU A 492 12.10 -1.52 -55.47
CA GLU A 492 11.20 -0.39 -55.71
C GLU A 492 10.08 -0.31 -54.66
N ASN A 493 9.50 -1.44 -54.27
CA ASN A 493 8.56 -1.51 -53.16
C ASN A 493 9.18 -1.00 -51.84
N ALA A 494 10.45 -1.34 -51.58
CA ALA A 494 11.17 -0.81 -50.42
C ALA A 494 11.40 0.70 -50.53
N ILE A 495 11.76 1.21 -51.71
CA ILE A 495 11.93 2.65 -51.97
C ILE A 495 10.61 3.39 -51.74
N ILE A 496 9.50 2.91 -52.31
CA ILE A 496 8.16 3.50 -52.14
C ILE A 496 7.78 3.53 -50.66
N TYR A 497 7.93 2.39 -49.97
CA TYR A 497 7.57 2.28 -48.56
C TYR A 497 8.38 3.24 -47.68
N VAL A 498 9.69 3.30 -47.88
CA VAL A 498 10.58 4.19 -47.15
C VAL A 498 10.28 5.64 -47.53
N GLY A 499 10.14 5.96 -48.81
CA GLY A 499 9.83 7.30 -49.32
C GLY A 499 8.55 7.87 -48.68
N ILE A 500 7.43 7.14 -48.76
CA ILE A 500 6.17 7.55 -48.11
C ILE A 500 6.36 7.70 -46.60
N SER A 501 7.01 6.73 -45.95
CA SER A 501 7.27 6.79 -44.50
C SER A 501 8.09 8.03 -44.10
N SER A 502 8.99 8.52 -44.95
CA SER A 502 9.80 9.71 -44.66
C SER A 502 8.96 10.97 -44.47
N HIS A 503 7.79 11.07 -45.11
CA HIS A 503 6.86 12.18 -44.90
C HIS A 503 6.01 12.02 -43.64
N ILE A 504 5.89 10.82 -43.07
CA ILE A 504 5.11 10.56 -41.85
C ILE A 504 6.02 10.64 -40.61
N ALA A 505 7.13 9.90 -40.65
CA ALA A 505 8.13 9.81 -39.59
C ALA A 505 9.52 9.63 -40.23
N SER A 506 10.28 10.72 -40.33
CA SER A 506 11.55 10.75 -41.07
C SER A 506 12.70 10.02 -40.37
N GLN A 507 12.65 9.87 -39.05
CA GLN A 507 13.66 9.14 -38.28
C GLN A 507 13.34 7.65 -38.20
N ARG A 508 14.35 6.82 -38.45
CA ARG A 508 14.19 5.37 -38.53
C ARG A 508 14.92 4.69 -37.38
N GLY A 509 14.19 3.84 -36.66
CA GLY A 509 14.77 2.99 -35.63
C GLY A 509 15.61 1.88 -36.26
N ARG A 510 16.78 1.62 -35.67
CA ARG A 510 17.60 0.46 -36.06
C ARG A 510 16.94 -0.85 -35.59
N GLN A 511 16.72 -1.76 -36.51
CA GLN A 511 16.15 -3.09 -36.29
C GLN A 511 17.23 -4.17 -36.15
N ASP A 512 18.35 -4.04 -36.87
CA ASP A 512 19.50 -4.95 -36.77
C ASP A 512 20.83 -4.18 -36.93
N SER A 513 21.91 -4.76 -36.44
CA SER A 513 23.28 -4.25 -36.51
C SER A 513 24.14 -4.94 -37.57
N LYS A 514 23.57 -5.93 -38.29
CA LYS A 514 24.26 -6.67 -39.34
C LYS A 514 23.40 -6.88 -40.57
N PHE A 515 24.01 -6.78 -41.74
CA PHE A 515 23.43 -7.16 -43.02
C PHE A 515 24.41 -8.09 -43.76
N ASN A 516 23.96 -9.30 -44.14
CA ASN A 516 24.81 -10.34 -44.75
C ASN A 516 26.12 -10.59 -43.97
N GLY A 517 26.02 -10.64 -42.64
CA GLY A 517 27.16 -10.90 -41.74
C GLY A 517 28.12 -9.72 -41.52
N LYS A 518 27.93 -8.59 -42.23
CA LYS A 518 28.74 -7.38 -42.07
C LYS A 518 28.04 -6.36 -41.17
N PRO A 519 28.77 -5.55 -40.37
CA PRO A 519 28.16 -4.45 -39.61
C PRO A 519 27.40 -3.49 -40.52
N ALA A 520 26.12 -3.26 -40.21
CA ALA A 520 25.26 -2.32 -40.93
C ALA A 520 24.07 -1.94 -40.03
N ASP A 521 23.65 -0.68 -40.06
CA ASP A 521 22.42 -0.27 -39.39
C ASP A 521 21.22 -0.60 -40.30
N VAL A 522 20.57 -1.72 -40.02
CA VAL A 522 19.40 -2.18 -40.79
C VAL A 522 18.16 -1.53 -40.22
N VAL A 523 17.40 -0.85 -41.08
CA VAL A 523 16.17 -0.12 -40.71
C VAL A 523 14.89 -0.74 -41.28
N LEU A 524 15.02 -1.79 -42.09
CA LEU A 524 13.92 -2.56 -42.67
C LEU A 524 14.13 -4.05 -42.41
N THR A 525 13.06 -4.73 -42.02
CA THR A 525 13.12 -6.17 -41.74
C THR A 525 11.93 -6.87 -42.37
N HIS A 526 12.16 -8.05 -42.94
CA HIS A 526 11.11 -8.88 -43.51
C HIS A 526 10.45 -9.73 -42.42
N VAL A 527 9.17 -9.49 -42.16
CA VAL A 527 8.33 -10.35 -41.33
C VAL A 527 7.74 -11.43 -42.23
N LYS A 528 8.23 -12.66 -42.09
CA LYS A 528 7.76 -13.84 -42.82
C LYS A 528 8.11 -15.11 -42.06
N ASP A 529 7.38 -16.19 -42.30
CA ASP A 529 7.74 -17.50 -41.77
C ASP A 529 9.10 -17.97 -42.32
N LEU A 530 10.04 -18.25 -41.41
CA LEU A 530 11.36 -18.79 -41.72
C LEU A 530 11.46 -20.29 -41.42
N SER A 531 10.43 -20.89 -40.82
CA SER A 531 10.44 -22.29 -40.38
C SER A 531 10.49 -23.31 -41.52
N ALA A 532 10.18 -22.90 -42.77
CA ALA A 532 10.35 -23.74 -43.94
C ALA A 532 11.82 -23.97 -44.35
N GLY A 533 12.76 -23.15 -43.85
CA GLY A 533 14.19 -23.21 -44.22
C GLY A 533 15.16 -23.27 -43.04
N GLN A 534 14.66 -23.23 -41.81
CA GLN A 534 15.45 -23.31 -40.57
C GLN A 534 14.67 -24.11 -39.52
N ASP A 535 15.39 -24.76 -38.60
CA ASP A 535 14.75 -25.39 -37.45
C ASP A 535 14.01 -24.30 -36.63
N LYS A 536 12.74 -24.57 -36.28
CA LYS A 536 11.92 -23.68 -35.44
C LYS A 536 12.63 -23.35 -34.12
N SER A 537 13.38 -24.30 -33.55
CA SER A 537 14.12 -24.10 -32.31
C SER A 537 15.23 -23.03 -32.43
N ALA A 538 15.70 -22.75 -33.64
CA ALA A 538 16.72 -21.74 -33.93
C ALA A 538 16.14 -20.34 -34.15
N ILE A 539 14.81 -20.17 -34.11
CA ILE A 539 14.14 -18.89 -34.31
C ILE A 539 13.83 -18.23 -32.95
N GLY A 540 14.38 -17.03 -32.72
CA GLY A 540 14.24 -16.30 -31.46
C GLY A 540 13.05 -15.34 -31.37
N SER A 541 12.19 -15.30 -32.38
CA SER A 541 11.05 -14.37 -32.42
C SER A 541 9.83 -15.01 -33.07
N PRO A 542 8.63 -14.90 -32.47
CA PRO A 542 7.39 -15.38 -33.08
C PRO A 542 7.03 -14.64 -34.37
N ALA A 543 7.67 -13.49 -34.65
CA ALA A 543 7.49 -12.77 -35.92
C ALA A 543 7.91 -13.58 -37.16
N TYR A 544 8.72 -14.61 -36.95
CA TYR A 544 9.32 -15.41 -38.02
C TYR A 544 8.87 -16.87 -37.99
N THR A 545 7.79 -17.17 -37.27
CA THR A 545 7.19 -18.50 -37.19
C THR A 545 5.71 -18.46 -37.55
N THR A 546 5.05 -19.61 -37.49
CA THR A 546 3.60 -19.78 -37.59
C THR A 546 2.89 -19.70 -36.23
N ASP A 547 3.60 -19.36 -35.15
CA ASP A 547 3.03 -19.24 -33.82
C ASP A 547 2.36 -17.88 -33.63
N ARG A 548 1.32 -17.83 -32.79
CA ARG A 548 0.61 -16.59 -32.48
C ARG A 548 1.54 -15.56 -31.84
N GLN A 549 1.58 -14.37 -32.41
CA GLN A 549 2.14 -13.22 -31.71
C GLN A 549 1.08 -12.67 -30.77
N VAL A 550 1.28 -12.84 -29.46
CA VAL A 550 0.45 -12.20 -28.44
C VAL A 550 0.55 -10.66 -28.53
N PHE A 551 -0.41 -9.95 -27.94
CA PHE A 551 -0.32 -8.47 -27.85
C PHE A 551 1.04 -8.03 -27.33
N HIS A 552 1.60 -7.03 -28.00
CA HIS A 552 2.88 -6.41 -27.68
C HIS A 552 2.98 -5.02 -28.31
N THR A 553 4.02 -4.31 -27.89
CA THR A 553 4.61 -3.13 -28.53
C THR A 553 6.05 -3.45 -28.87
N ASP A 554 6.61 -2.77 -29.85
CA ASP A 554 8.02 -2.90 -30.24
C ASP A 554 8.91 -1.87 -29.54
N SER A 555 10.17 -1.78 -29.99
CA SER A 555 11.07 -0.68 -29.64
C SER A 555 10.83 0.50 -30.57
N GLY A 556 10.84 1.73 -30.02
CA GLY A 556 10.61 2.97 -30.76
C GLY A 556 9.19 3.53 -30.62
N ASP A 557 8.92 4.66 -31.28
CA ASP A 557 7.69 5.44 -31.08
C ASP A 557 6.58 5.06 -32.07
N ILE A 558 6.95 4.72 -33.31
CA ILE A 558 6.03 4.35 -34.39
C ILE A 558 6.47 3.02 -34.98
N VAL A 559 5.51 2.12 -35.13
CA VAL A 559 5.67 0.88 -35.91
C VAL A 559 4.98 1.08 -37.25
N SER A 560 5.68 0.72 -38.33
CA SER A 560 5.11 0.69 -39.65
C SER A 560 5.30 -0.68 -40.29
N LEU A 561 4.29 -1.15 -41.01
CA LEU A 561 4.27 -2.42 -41.73
C LEU A 561 3.78 -2.19 -43.16
N PHE A 562 4.41 -2.84 -44.14
CA PHE A 562 3.98 -2.82 -45.54
C PHE A 562 3.67 -4.24 -46.03
N CYS A 563 2.42 -4.48 -46.42
CA CYS A 563 1.97 -5.79 -46.85
C CYS A 563 2.35 -6.06 -48.31
N LEU A 564 3.39 -6.86 -48.52
CA LEU A 564 3.75 -7.36 -49.85
C LEU A 564 2.91 -8.57 -50.26
N GLN A 565 2.48 -9.37 -49.30
CA GLN A 565 1.61 -10.53 -49.49
C GLN A 565 0.94 -10.89 -48.16
N THR A 566 -0.28 -11.40 -48.23
CA THR A 566 -1.03 -11.88 -47.07
C THR A 566 -0.69 -13.35 -46.77
N ALA A 567 -0.91 -13.78 -45.52
CA ALA A 567 -0.89 -15.20 -45.19
C ALA A 567 -1.96 -15.95 -45.98
N LEU A 568 -1.74 -17.26 -46.21
CA LEU A 568 -2.75 -18.13 -46.84
C LEU A 568 -3.98 -18.28 -45.95
N GLU A 569 -3.75 -18.48 -44.65
CA GLU A 569 -4.75 -18.54 -43.58
C GLU A 569 -4.21 -17.81 -42.35
N GLY A 570 -5.08 -17.16 -41.58
CA GLY A 570 -4.68 -16.36 -40.42
C GLY A 570 -3.92 -15.08 -40.79
N GLY A 571 -3.00 -14.65 -39.93
CA GLY A 571 -2.16 -13.47 -40.15
C GLY A 571 -2.87 -12.13 -39.97
N ALA A 572 -4.06 -12.13 -39.36
CA ALA A 572 -4.83 -10.91 -39.16
C ALA A 572 -4.10 -9.98 -38.18
N SER A 573 -3.79 -8.75 -38.63
CA SER A 573 -3.25 -7.70 -37.77
C SER A 573 -4.36 -7.08 -36.93
N ARG A 574 -4.29 -7.31 -35.62
CA ARG A 574 -5.23 -6.78 -34.64
C ARG A 574 -4.55 -5.81 -33.71
N ILE A 575 -5.26 -4.74 -33.37
CA ILE A 575 -4.74 -3.66 -32.53
C ILE A 575 -5.72 -3.30 -31.41
N ALA A 576 -5.20 -2.83 -30.29
CA ALA A 576 -5.99 -2.39 -29.14
C ALA A 576 -5.40 -1.12 -28.52
N SER A 577 -6.25 -0.17 -28.13
CA SER A 577 -5.81 1.03 -27.41
C SER A 577 -5.29 0.69 -26.01
N THR A 578 -4.08 1.13 -25.69
CA THR A 578 -3.52 1.01 -24.34
C THR A 578 -4.27 1.91 -23.35
N TRP A 579 -4.84 3.03 -23.80
CA TRP A 579 -5.60 3.94 -22.95
C TRP A 579 -6.95 3.35 -22.54
N ARG A 580 -7.62 2.65 -23.46
CA ARG A 580 -8.86 1.93 -23.14
C ARG A 580 -8.60 0.75 -22.20
N VAL A 581 -7.51 0.00 -22.42
CA VAL A 581 -7.05 -1.06 -21.52
C VAL A 581 -6.72 -0.49 -20.14
N TYR A 582 -6.01 0.65 -20.09
CA TYR A 582 -5.70 1.36 -18.85
C TYR A 582 -6.96 1.72 -18.07
N ASN A 583 -7.97 2.29 -18.73
CA ASN A 583 -9.23 2.66 -18.08
C ASN A 583 -9.94 1.45 -17.47
N GLU A 584 -9.87 0.28 -18.13
CA GLU A 584 -10.43 -0.96 -17.58
C GLU A 584 -9.67 -1.42 -16.34
N LEU A 585 -8.32 -1.35 -16.37
CA LEU A 585 -7.47 -1.65 -15.22
C LEU A 585 -7.71 -0.66 -14.08
N ALA A 586 -7.79 0.64 -14.34
CA ALA A 586 -8.02 1.65 -13.32
C ALA A 586 -9.36 1.45 -12.60
N ARG A 587 -10.37 0.97 -13.33
CA ARG A 587 -11.70 0.69 -12.82
C ARG A 587 -11.77 -0.61 -12.01
N THR A 588 -11.06 -1.65 -12.42
CA THR A 588 -11.24 -3.02 -11.88
C THR A 588 -10.07 -3.54 -11.07
N ARG A 589 -8.85 -3.16 -11.44
CA ARG A 589 -7.56 -3.67 -10.91
C ARG A 589 -6.49 -2.57 -10.88
N PRO A 590 -6.68 -1.48 -10.10
CA PRO A 590 -5.71 -0.40 -9.99
C PRO A 590 -4.37 -0.85 -9.41
N ASP A 591 -4.34 -1.98 -8.70
CA ASP A 591 -3.13 -2.66 -8.24
C ASP A 591 -2.22 -3.09 -9.41
N LEU A 592 -2.78 -3.56 -10.53
CA LEU A 592 -2.00 -3.95 -11.70
C LEU A 592 -1.36 -2.75 -12.41
N ILE A 593 -1.99 -1.57 -12.37
CA ILE A 593 -1.35 -0.32 -12.86
C ILE A 593 -0.09 -0.02 -12.07
N HIS A 594 -0.14 -0.20 -10.74
CA HIS A 594 1.03 -0.03 -9.90
C HIS A 594 2.13 -1.03 -10.29
N THR A 595 1.81 -2.32 -10.40
CA THR A 595 2.78 -3.35 -10.82
C THR A 595 3.40 -3.03 -12.19
N LEU A 596 2.62 -2.56 -13.16
CA LEU A 596 3.12 -2.17 -14.48
C LEU A 596 4.04 -0.94 -14.43
N SER A 597 3.85 -0.06 -13.44
CA SER A 597 4.66 1.16 -13.24
C SER A 597 5.93 0.96 -12.42
N GLN A 598 6.08 -0.21 -11.77
CA GLN A 598 7.30 -0.58 -11.04
C GLN A 598 8.44 -0.91 -12.00
N ASN A 599 9.64 -1.09 -11.49
CA ASN A 599 10.79 -1.52 -12.28
C ASN A 599 10.72 -3.01 -12.65
N TRP A 600 10.82 -3.31 -13.94
CA TRP A 600 10.88 -4.68 -14.48
C TRP A 600 12.26 -4.98 -15.06
N ASN A 601 12.78 -6.17 -14.76
CA ASN A 601 14.00 -6.68 -15.39
C ASN A 601 13.66 -7.25 -16.78
N VAL A 602 13.88 -6.43 -17.80
CA VAL A 602 13.64 -6.74 -19.21
C VAL A 602 14.89 -7.37 -19.81
N GLU A 603 14.77 -8.62 -20.24
CA GLU A 603 15.84 -9.37 -20.90
C GLU A 603 16.39 -8.63 -22.12
N ASN A 604 17.72 -8.68 -22.30
CA ASN A 604 18.42 -8.06 -23.40
C ASN A 604 19.17 -9.12 -24.22
N PHE A 605 18.49 -9.67 -25.22
CA PHE A 605 19.03 -10.69 -26.10
C PHE A 605 20.21 -10.24 -26.98
N ALA A 606 20.44 -8.93 -27.13
CA ALA A 606 21.42 -8.40 -28.08
C ALA A 606 22.81 -8.17 -27.47
N ASN A 607 22.92 -8.02 -26.13
CA ASN A 607 24.19 -7.66 -25.49
C ASN A 607 24.61 -8.70 -24.44
N PRO A 608 25.64 -9.52 -24.71
CA PRO A 608 26.10 -10.54 -23.76
C PRO A 608 26.69 -9.94 -22.47
N ASN A 609 27.15 -8.68 -22.49
CA ASN A 609 27.74 -8.00 -21.33
C ASN A 609 26.70 -7.29 -20.45
N LYS A 610 25.47 -7.08 -20.96
CA LYS A 610 24.38 -6.46 -20.21
C LYS A 610 23.10 -7.26 -20.42
N LYS A 611 22.96 -8.30 -19.60
CA LYS A 611 21.90 -9.31 -19.70
C LYS A 611 20.49 -8.73 -19.58
N PHE A 612 20.27 -7.67 -18.80
CA PHE A 612 18.95 -7.03 -18.72
C PHE A 612 19.02 -5.51 -18.55
N THR A 613 17.87 -4.89 -18.77
CA THR A 613 17.62 -3.48 -18.42
C THR A 613 16.45 -3.41 -17.44
N THR A 614 16.52 -2.47 -16.51
CA THR A 614 15.46 -2.30 -15.52
C THR A 614 14.66 -1.05 -15.86
N ARG A 615 13.35 -1.22 -16.09
CA ARG A 615 12.45 -0.11 -16.42
C ARG A 615 10.98 -0.44 -16.18
N PRO A 616 10.10 0.56 -15.99
CA PRO A 616 8.67 0.36 -16.04
C PRO A 616 8.14 -0.08 -17.40
N LEU A 617 6.97 -0.72 -17.40
CA LEU A 617 6.20 -0.99 -18.62
C LEU A 617 5.18 0.11 -18.87
N LEU A 618 4.60 0.64 -17.80
CA LEU A 618 3.66 1.75 -17.82
C LEU A 618 4.33 3.01 -17.28
N TYR A 619 4.26 4.07 -18.07
CA TYR A 619 4.75 5.40 -17.72
C TYR A 619 3.58 6.36 -17.66
N HIS A 620 3.58 7.23 -16.65
CA HIS A 620 2.60 8.30 -16.51
C HIS A 620 3.31 9.65 -16.51
N GLN A 621 2.94 10.48 -17.49
CA GLN A 621 3.30 11.88 -17.54
C GLN A 621 2.10 12.69 -17.05
N LYS A 622 2.27 13.38 -15.92
CA LYS A 622 1.28 14.33 -15.43
C LYS A 622 1.13 15.51 -16.39
N ALA A 623 -0.08 16.06 -16.45
CA ALA A 623 -0.30 17.31 -17.18
C ALA A 623 0.58 18.44 -16.62
N THR A 624 1.08 19.27 -17.53
CA THR A 624 1.75 20.55 -17.24
C THR A 624 0.99 21.67 -17.96
N ASP A 625 1.40 22.92 -17.77
CA ASP A 625 0.79 24.06 -18.46
C ASP A 625 0.87 23.95 -20.00
N THR A 626 1.82 23.17 -20.51
CA THR A 626 2.11 23.05 -21.95
C THR A 626 1.90 21.65 -22.53
N LEU A 627 1.74 20.63 -21.69
CA LEU A 627 1.60 19.24 -22.14
C LEU A 627 0.41 18.55 -21.45
N PRO A 628 -0.44 17.82 -22.20
CA PRO A 628 -1.54 17.09 -21.61
C PRO A 628 -1.03 15.91 -20.78
N GLU A 629 -1.91 15.38 -19.93
CA GLU A 629 -1.68 14.11 -19.24
C GLU A 629 -1.55 12.99 -20.27
N ARG A 630 -0.54 12.13 -20.11
CA ARG A 630 -0.30 10.99 -21.00
C ARG A 630 0.08 9.75 -20.21
N VAL A 631 -0.42 8.61 -20.68
CA VAL A 631 0.08 7.29 -20.28
C VAL A 631 0.70 6.64 -21.51
N ALA A 632 1.90 6.08 -21.33
CA ALA A 632 2.57 5.26 -22.33
C ALA A 632 2.74 3.86 -21.78
N LEU A 633 2.47 2.85 -22.61
CA LEU A 633 2.68 1.45 -22.26
C LEU A 633 3.60 0.83 -23.31
N GLN A 634 4.72 0.29 -22.89
CA GLN A 634 5.62 -0.45 -23.78
C GLN A 634 5.96 -1.80 -23.16
N TYR A 635 5.49 -2.88 -23.77
CA TYR A 635 5.72 -4.24 -23.31
C TYR A 635 5.78 -5.24 -24.47
N ALA A 636 6.60 -6.28 -24.31
CA ALA A 636 6.47 -7.51 -25.09
C ALA A 636 6.75 -8.71 -24.20
N ARG A 637 5.81 -9.67 -24.16
CA ARG A 637 5.87 -10.82 -23.25
C ARG A 637 7.17 -11.63 -23.37
N ARG A 638 7.72 -11.73 -24.58
CA ARG A 638 8.95 -12.50 -24.87
C ARG A 638 10.15 -12.09 -24.00
N TYR A 639 10.26 -10.83 -23.61
CA TYR A 639 11.37 -10.38 -22.75
C TYR A 639 11.25 -10.86 -21.31
N PHE A 640 10.10 -11.44 -20.94
CA PHE A 640 9.82 -11.94 -19.60
C PHE A 640 9.69 -13.45 -19.51
N VAL A 641 9.48 -14.15 -20.62
CA VAL A 641 9.31 -15.61 -20.62
C VAL A 641 10.21 -16.33 -21.63
N GLY A 642 10.92 -15.58 -22.47
CA GLY A 642 11.69 -16.13 -23.58
C GLY A 642 10.82 -16.59 -24.76
N PHE A 643 11.48 -16.99 -25.85
CA PHE A 643 10.86 -17.63 -27.00
C PHE A 643 11.91 -18.41 -27.81
N GLY A 644 11.67 -19.69 -28.09
CA GLY A 644 12.51 -20.52 -28.96
C GLY A 644 14.00 -20.41 -28.62
N ALA A 645 14.81 -19.98 -29.61
CA ALA A 645 16.27 -19.82 -29.49
C ALA A 645 16.72 -18.76 -28.47
N LEU A 646 15.80 -17.93 -27.99
CA LEU A 646 16.04 -16.86 -27.02
C LEU A 646 15.26 -17.13 -25.73
N PRO A 647 15.63 -18.16 -24.96
CA PRO A 647 15.03 -18.40 -23.64
C PRO A 647 15.40 -17.26 -22.69
N ARG A 648 14.57 -17.04 -21.66
CA ARG A 648 14.94 -16.12 -20.59
C ARG A 648 16.15 -16.67 -19.83
N SER A 649 17.11 -15.79 -19.57
CA SER A 649 18.33 -16.10 -18.85
C SER A 649 18.03 -16.50 -17.41
N HIS A 650 18.65 -17.59 -16.95
CA HIS A 650 18.53 -18.08 -15.57
C HIS A 650 19.09 -17.11 -14.52
N ASP A 651 19.94 -16.17 -14.93
CA ASP A 651 20.54 -15.17 -14.03
C ASP A 651 19.58 -14.01 -13.72
N ILE A 652 18.44 -13.91 -14.42
CA ILE A 652 17.43 -12.90 -14.15
C ILE A 652 16.38 -13.53 -13.23
N PRO A 653 16.04 -12.88 -12.10
CA PRO A 653 14.96 -13.34 -11.24
C PRO A 653 13.67 -13.63 -12.04
N PRO A 654 12.94 -14.71 -11.71
CA PRO A 654 11.61 -14.96 -12.26
C PRO A 654 10.67 -13.76 -12.03
N ILE A 655 9.65 -13.65 -12.87
CA ILE A 655 8.58 -12.68 -12.60
C ILE A 655 7.78 -13.11 -11.35
N THR A 656 7.28 -12.13 -10.60
CA THR A 656 6.36 -12.40 -9.49
C THR A 656 4.97 -12.79 -9.99
N GLU A 657 4.12 -13.35 -9.13
CA GLU A 657 2.73 -13.66 -9.48
C GLU A 657 1.96 -12.39 -9.91
N ALA A 658 2.13 -11.28 -9.20
CA ALA A 658 1.52 -10.00 -9.56
C ALA A 658 1.97 -9.51 -10.96
N GLN A 659 3.25 -9.72 -11.29
CA GLN A 659 3.77 -9.41 -12.62
C GLN A 659 3.17 -10.32 -13.69
N ALA A 660 3.07 -11.63 -13.44
CA ALA A 660 2.42 -12.56 -14.37
C ALA A 660 0.96 -12.17 -14.62
N GLU A 661 0.22 -11.85 -13.56
CA GLU A 661 -1.17 -11.40 -13.64
C GLU A 661 -1.31 -10.09 -14.42
N ALA A 662 -0.40 -9.13 -14.23
CA ALA A 662 -0.39 -7.89 -14.99
C ALA A 662 -0.20 -8.13 -16.50
N LEU A 663 0.70 -9.04 -16.88
CA LEU A 663 0.92 -9.40 -18.29
C LEU A 663 -0.29 -10.11 -18.90
N ASP A 664 -0.97 -10.97 -18.12
CA ASP A 664 -2.19 -11.66 -18.56
C ASP A 664 -3.34 -10.69 -18.72
N ALA A 665 -3.53 -9.77 -17.78
CA ALA A 665 -4.55 -8.74 -17.86
C ALA A 665 -4.38 -7.87 -19.11
N LEU A 666 -3.16 -7.42 -19.43
CA LEU A 666 -2.88 -6.69 -20.66
C LEU A 666 -3.25 -7.50 -21.91
N HIS A 667 -2.93 -8.79 -21.94
CA HIS A 667 -3.22 -9.66 -23.07
C HIS A 667 -4.73 -9.86 -23.28
N PHE A 668 -5.44 -10.29 -22.25
CA PHE A 668 -6.88 -10.60 -22.35
C PHE A 668 -7.74 -9.35 -22.54
N LEU A 669 -7.38 -8.23 -21.91
CA LEU A 669 -8.05 -6.96 -22.16
C LEU A 669 -7.77 -6.44 -23.57
N GLY A 670 -6.52 -6.54 -24.03
CA GLY A 670 -6.17 -6.23 -25.41
C GLY A 670 -6.99 -7.04 -26.40
N ASP A 671 -7.15 -8.33 -26.16
CA ASP A 671 -7.94 -9.22 -27.02
C ASP A 671 -9.41 -8.81 -27.10
N LYS A 672 -10.03 -8.65 -25.92
CA LYS A 672 -11.42 -8.22 -25.78
C LYS A 672 -11.72 -6.88 -26.45
N LEU A 673 -10.77 -5.95 -26.41
CA LEU A 673 -10.97 -4.56 -26.85
C LEU A 673 -10.40 -4.28 -28.24
N SER A 674 -9.88 -5.29 -28.93
CA SER A 674 -9.17 -5.11 -30.20
C SER A 674 -10.06 -5.00 -31.43
N VAL A 675 -9.54 -4.32 -32.46
CA VAL A 675 -10.11 -4.28 -33.81
C VAL A 675 -9.18 -4.97 -34.81
N SER A 676 -9.75 -5.63 -35.82
CA SER A 676 -9.02 -6.10 -37.00
C SER A 676 -8.93 -4.97 -38.02
N THR A 677 -7.73 -4.69 -38.49
CA THR A 677 -7.51 -3.64 -39.50
C THR A 677 -7.79 -4.12 -40.93
N ASN A 678 -8.04 -5.42 -41.13
CA ASN A 678 -8.25 -6.05 -42.45
C ASN A 678 -7.11 -5.69 -43.42
N PHE A 679 -5.88 -5.89 -42.95
CA PHE A 679 -4.65 -5.55 -43.65
C PHE A 679 -4.50 -6.37 -44.94
N ALA A 680 -4.51 -5.69 -46.08
CA ALA A 680 -4.49 -6.30 -47.40
C ALA A 680 -3.18 -6.04 -48.13
N LYS A 681 -2.93 -6.81 -49.20
CA LYS A 681 -1.78 -6.61 -50.09
C LYS A 681 -1.76 -5.17 -50.62
N GLY A 682 -0.62 -4.50 -50.48
CA GLY A 682 -0.44 -3.09 -50.84
C GLY A 682 -0.76 -2.08 -49.74
N ASP A 683 -1.27 -2.53 -48.59
CA ASP A 683 -1.53 -1.64 -47.46
C ASP A 683 -0.25 -1.33 -46.68
N MET A 684 -0.13 -0.08 -46.22
CA MET A 684 0.87 0.36 -45.23
C MET A 684 0.17 0.75 -43.93
N GLN A 685 0.46 0.05 -42.85
CA GLN A 685 -0.10 0.31 -41.52
C GLN A 685 0.90 1.08 -40.68
N PHE A 686 0.45 2.15 -40.02
CA PHE A 686 1.23 2.93 -39.08
C PHE A 686 0.55 2.94 -37.71
N ILE A 687 1.32 2.71 -36.66
CA ILE A 687 0.81 2.57 -35.29
C ILE A 687 1.70 3.37 -34.34
N ASN A 688 1.09 4.17 -33.47
CA ASN A 688 1.73 4.78 -32.31
C ASN A 688 1.99 3.68 -31.27
N ASN A 689 3.25 3.28 -31.20
CA ASN A 689 3.71 2.14 -30.43
C ASN A 689 3.70 2.38 -28.91
N LEU A 690 3.49 3.62 -28.46
CA LEU A 690 3.36 3.97 -27.04
C LEU A 690 1.91 3.92 -26.55
N ALA A 691 0.95 3.95 -27.48
CA ALA A 691 -0.48 4.10 -27.18
C ALA A 691 -1.36 2.95 -27.72
N VAL A 692 -0.80 2.04 -28.53
CA VAL A 692 -1.53 0.96 -29.18
C VAL A 692 -0.74 -0.36 -29.08
N LEU A 693 -1.40 -1.41 -28.59
CA LEU A 693 -0.92 -2.79 -28.63
C LEU A 693 -1.25 -3.41 -29.98
N ARG A 694 -0.37 -4.27 -30.49
CA ARG A 694 -0.63 -5.06 -31.70
C ARG A 694 -0.40 -6.55 -31.48
N LYS A 695 -1.13 -7.37 -32.23
CA LYS A 695 -0.95 -8.81 -32.30
C LYS A 695 -1.13 -9.31 -33.74
N SER A 696 -0.59 -10.48 -34.03
CA SER A 696 -0.83 -11.21 -35.28
C SER A 696 -1.38 -12.58 -34.93
N GLU A 697 -2.52 -12.94 -35.52
CA GLU A 697 -3.23 -14.21 -35.28
C GLU A 697 -2.74 -15.39 -36.12
#